data_AF-K2AR06-F1
#
_entry.id   AF-K2AR06-F1
#
_cell.length_a   1.000
_cell.length_b   1.000
_cell.length_c   1.000
_cell.angle_alpha   90.00
_cell.angle_beta   90.00
_cell.angle_gamma   90.00
#
_symmetry.space_group_name_H-M   'P 1'
#
loop_
_entity.id
_entity.type
_entity.pdbx_description
1 polymer ?
#
loop_
_entity_poly.entity_id
_entity_poly.type
_entity_poly.pdbx_seq_one_letter_code
_entity_poly.pdbx_strand_id
1 'polypeptide(L)'
;MTLTKGILGINARNLLYIRPFNSKKAIRMADSKLKTKHFLSARGIPVPKLYGVIRNRDELQNFDFNSLPEAFVIKPNLGYGGEGIIPVVGREGSDFLTVSDDRIPIRQIRDHISDIIDGRYSITGSSDIAFFEQMLFCDDRISRFSYGGLPDIRVVVHNLIPVMAMLRLPTEQSKGRANLHQGAIAVGIDIAKGVTTYVVHSNKIIEGPKGLKGFEIPYWDEILLISSKVQLLTNLGYLAADIAIDKNNGPVLLEMNARAGLGVQIANLAPLRKRLERIRGVKVNTPEKGVRIAQDMFGNKIEKDIQHISGKAVIGDKEMVDVIMKDGIFKALASINPVVKRSVIDTDFARSIGLINEGEVIDKVKLKFSMSDVRVQTVALVEDLPGRQYKLVIGKRDLSDFLIDPARKYKDSTKKISVSAKSDSTPLDSGSGINYSVIDNELADIDRQARLVYHLNPLNLESEKAAFLRDKKYNPQFVYPDLKFDPFRLRERLKSIVCDDSPLGMIFKAKKDEILRKLSLVEHIGTDAFSYKSVELFGRPDEAIILSAKEYLEGKPAKFANEKLDIGYEKAVGVFESVLKKYGLNDWKVKVSESMVSDCMAGKENILFVRKGAMFSEQRLNMLIVHEIETHVLTAENGNLQPYKIFGRGLAGYLETQEGLAVRNQSILCDKDMEKNYWPALSVLAVNEAFNMSFRGVFDFVCSMGFSVDRAFRVAVKVKRGLEDTAIKGAFTKDYLYFKGFKAVKEFESTGGDVKDLYIGKFNLKDLDVVKGIPNLVKAKYLPEWMNG
;
A
#
# COMPACT_ATOMS: atom_id res chain seq x y z
N MET A 1 3.68 21.01 -12.98
CA MET A 1 3.17 19.68 -12.60
C MET A 1 2.36 19.11 -13.76
N THR A 2 2.92 18.14 -14.47
CA THR A 2 2.25 17.41 -15.56
C THR A 2 1.08 16.60 -14.97
N LEU A 3 -0.15 17.04 -15.23
CA LEU A 3 -1.38 16.32 -14.91
C LEU A 3 -1.32 14.94 -15.57
N THR A 4 -1.18 13.88 -14.78
CA THR A 4 -1.24 12.50 -15.27
C THR A 4 -2.57 12.29 -16.00
N LYS A 5 -2.53 11.62 -17.17
CA LYS A 5 -3.62 11.44 -18.16
C LYS A 5 -4.84 10.62 -17.65
N GLY A 6 -5.27 10.82 -16.40
CA GLY A 6 -6.40 10.14 -15.77
C GLY A 6 -6.11 8.71 -15.32
N ILE A 7 -4.84 8.30 -15.24
CA ILE A 7 -4.48 6.98 -14.68
C ILE A 7 -4.73 7.02 -13.16
N LEU A 8 -5.40 6.00 -12.63
CA LEU A 8 -5.59 5.85 -11.19
C LEU A 8 -4.31 5.24 -10.60
N GLY A 9 -3.61 5.98 -9.74
CA GLY A 9 -2.53 5.45 -8.90
C GLY A 9 -3.04 4.79 -7.63
N ILE A 10 -2.20 3.98 -6.96
CA ILE A 10 -2.58 3.22 -5.74
C ILE A 10 -3.07 4.16 -4.64
N ASN A 11 -2.36 5.27 -4.42
CA ASN A 11 -2.73 6.26 -3.41
C ASN A 11 -4.06 6.94 -3.73
N ALA A 12 -4.27 7.35 -4.98
CA ALA A 12 -5.53 7.95 -5.43
C ALA A 12 -6.71 6.98 -5.28
N ARG A 13 -6.53 5.69 -5.59
CA ARG A 13 -7.53 4.64 -5.36
C ARG A 13 -7.91 4.56 -3.88
N ASN A 14 -6.90 4.49 -3.01
CA ASN A 14 -7.11 4.36 -1.57
C ASN A 14 -7.85 5.56 -0.98
N LEU A 15 -7.47 6.78 -1.38
CA LEU A 15 -8.01 8.03 -0.85
C LEU A 15 -9.39 8.36 -1.40
N LEU A 16 -9.61 8.18 -2.71
CA LEU A 16 -10.81 8.66 -3.39
C LEU A 16 -11.94 7.61 -3.40
N TYR A 17 -11.61 6.31 -3.36
CA TYR A 17 -12.61 5.26 -3.57
C TYR A 17 -12.69 4.25 -2.43
N ILE A 18 -11.56 3.85 -1.84
CA ILE A 18 -11.60 2.86 -0.74
C ILE A 18 -11.98 3.55 0.58
N ARG A 19 -11.26 4.60 0.99
CA ARG A 19 -11.49 5.25 2.28
C ARG A 19 -12.89 5.86 2.44
N PRO A 20 -13.47 6.54 1.44
CA PRO A 20 -14.79 7.17 1.60
C PRO A 20 -15.93 6.16 1.54
N PHE A 21 -15.74 5.04 0.84
CA PHE A 21 -16.84 4.14 0.49
C PHE A 21 -16.72 2.72 1.08
N ASN A 22 -15.58 2.33 1.66
CA ASN A 22 -15.42 1.03 2.32
C ASN A 22 -15.20 1.21 3.82
N SER A 23 -16.19 0.80 4.62
CA SER A 23 -16.06 0.82 6.08
C SER A 23 -14.96 -0.15 6.56
N LYS A 24 -14.32 0.15 7.69
CA LYS A 24 -13.31 -0.76 8.31
C LYS A 24 -13.89 -2.17 8.57
N LYS A 25 -15.18 -2.26 8.93
CA LYS A 25 -15.87 -3.54 9.15
C LYS A 25 -16.00 -4.34 7.85
N ALA A 26 -16.41 -3.68 6.76
CA ALA A 26 -16.53 -4.31 5.44
C ALA A 26 -15.16 -4.76 4.89
N ILE A 27 -14.11 -3.96 5.08
CA ILE A 27 -12.74 -4.35 4.68
C ILE A 27 -12.27 -5.59 5.44
N ARG A 28 -12.46 -5.65 6.77
CA ARG A 28 -12.10 -6.83 7.58
C ARG A 28 -12.88 -8.08 7.19
N MET A 29 -14.12 -7.92 6.71
CA MET A 29 -14.90 -9.04 6.19
C MET A 29 -14.26 -9.57 4.89
N ALA A 30 -13.95 -8.68 3.95
CA ALA A 30 -13.31 -9.03 2.69
C ALA A 30 -11.89 -9.61 2.84
N ASP A 31 -11.12 -9.17 3.83
CA ASP A 31 -9.78 -9.70 4.11
C ASP A 31 -9.80 -11.18 4.58
N SER A 32 -10.97 -11.75 4.95
CA SER A 32 -11.12 -13.17 5.29
C SER A 32 -11.90 -13.94 4.23
N LYS A 33 -11.23 -14.92 3.60
CA LYS A 33 -11.82 -15.80 2.58
C LYS A 33 -12.99 -16.61 3.14
N LEU A 34 -12.83 -17.20 4.33
CA LEU A 34 -13.87 -18.02 4.97
C LEU A 34 -15.12 -17.22 5.33
N LYS A 35 -14.95 -16.07 6.01
CA LYS A 35 -16.09 -15.22 6.41
C LYS A 35 -16.88 -14.74 5.20
N THR A 36 -16.16 -14.33 4.16
CA THR A 36 -16.73 -13.86 2.91
C THR A 36 -17.53 -14.95 2.21
N LYS A 37 -16.95 -16.14 2.03
CA LYS A 37 -17.62 -17.28 1.37
C LYS A 37 -18.89 -17.68 2.10
N HIS A 38 -18.82 -17.86 3.42
CA HIS A 38 -19.98 -18.23 4.23
C HIS A 38 -21.09 -17.17 4.13
N PHE A 39 -20.73 -15.88 4.25
CA PHE A 39 -21.67 -14.78 4.19
C PHE A 39 -22.39 -14.68 2.82
N LEU A 40 -21.66 -14.85 1.72
CA LEU A 40 -22.18 -14.72 0.37
C LEU A 40 -22.92 -15.96 -0.14
N SER A 41 -22.44 -17.16 0.19
CA SER A 41 -23.08 -18.43 -0.17
C SER A 41 -24.51 -18.50 0.37
N ALA A 42 -24.70 -18.13 1.65
CA ALA A 42 -26.00 -18.06 2.30
C ALA A 42 -26.98 -17.05 1.65
N ARG A 43 -26.49 -16.20 0.72
CA ARG A 43 -27.25 -15.17 0.01
C ARG A 43 -27.30 -15.43 -1.50
N GLY A 44 -27.04 -16.67 -1.92
CA GLY A 44 -27.21 -17.11 -3.30
C GLY A 44 -26.11 -16.67 -4.27
N ILE A 45 -24.94 -16.27 -3.77
CA ILE A 45 -23.76 -16.06 -4.63
C ILE A 45 -23.04 -17.40 -4.81
N PRO A 46 -22.81 -17.86 -6.06
CA PRO A 46 -22.05 -19.08 -6.31
C PRO A 46 -20.60 -18.95 -5.79
N VAL A 47 -20.21 -19.84 -4.89
CA VAL A 47 -18.85 -19.98 -4.36
C VAL A 47 -18.49 -21.46 -4.30
N PRO A 48 -17.19 -21.85 -4.32
CA PRO A 48 -16.78 -23.24 -4.13
C PRO A 48 -17.31 -23.79 -2.80
N LYS A 49 -17.84 -25.01 -2.83
CA LYS A 49 -18.33 -25.69 -1.61
C LYS A 49 -17.18 -25.90 -0.62
N LEU A 50 -17.42 -25.59 0.65
CA LEU A 50 -16.46 -25.81 1.74
C LEU A 50 -16.62 -27.22 2.30
N TYR A 51 -15.52 -27.97 2.44
CA TYR A 51 -15.52 -29.34 2.96
C TYR A 51 -15.02 -29.44 4.40
N GLY A 52 -14.08 -28.59 4.81
CA GLY A 52 -13.52 -28.63 6.16
C GLY A 52 -12.69 -27.40 6.49
N VAL A 53 -12.49 -27.14 7.79
CA VAL A 53 -11.72 -26.01 8.32
C VAL A 53 -10.91 -26.49 9.52
N ILE A 54 -9.64 -26.10 9.57
CA ILE A 54 -8.70 -26.43 10.66
C ILE A 54 -8.06 -25.12 11.15
N ARG A 55 -8.31 -24.79 12.42
CA ARG A 55 -7.91 -23.51 13.05
C ARG A 55 -6.68 -23.62 13.94
N ASN A 56 -6.40 -24.81 14.48
CA ASN A 56 -5.34 -25.04 15.43
C ASN A 56 -4.82 -26.49 15.33
N ARG A 57 -3.75 -26.78 16.06
CA ARG A 57 -3.08 -28.10 16.03
C ARG A 57 -3.95 -29.23 16.59
N ASP A 58 -4.84 -28.94 17.52
CA ASP A 58 -5.76 -29.94 18.10
C ASP A 58 -6.83 -30.36 17.08
N GLU A 59 -7.41 -29.39 16.35
CA GLU A 59 -8.31 -29.67 15.22
C GLU A 59 -7.57 -30.47 14.13
N LEU A 60 -6.29 -30.16 13.86
CA LEU A 60 -5.49 -30.89 12.86
C LEU A 60 -5.23 -32.35 13.25
N GLN A 61 -4.91 -32.61 14.52
CA GLN A 61 -4.65 -33.97 15.00
C GLN A 61 -5.89 -34.86 14.91
N ASN A 62 -7.06 -34.29 15.19
CA ASN A 62 -8.33 -35.01 15.20
C ASN A 62 -9.08 -34.99 13.85
N PHE A 63 -8.54 -34.33 12.82
CA PHE A 63 -9.21 -34.23 11.53
C PHE A 63 -9.18 -35.56 10.76
N ASP A 64 -10.36 -36.06 10.38
CA ASP A 64 -10.48 -37.25 9.53
C ASP A 64 -10.37 -36.89 8.04
N PHE A 65 -9.19 -37.12 7.48
CA PHE A 65 -8.91 -36.89 6.06
C PHE A 65 -9.69 -37.82 5.12
N ASN A 66 -10.26 -38.93 5.60
CA ASN A 66 -11.09 -39.81 4.78
C ASN A 66 -12.48 -39.23 4.49
N SER A 67 -12.91 -38.23 5.26
CA SER A 67 -14.17 -37.53 5.03
C SER A 67 -14.14 -36.58 3.83
N LEU A 68 -12.94 -36.27 3.30
CA LEU A 68 -12.77 -35.40 2.14
C LEU A 68 -13.11 -36.16 0.84
N PRO A 69 -13.67 -35.48 -0.18
CA PRO A 69 -13.90 -36.08 -1.49
C PRO A 69 -12.58 -36.39 -2.21
N GLU A 70 -12.65 -37.12 -3.32
CA GLU A 70 -11.46 -37.47 -4.11
C GLU A 70 -10.72 -36.24 -4.66
N ALA A 71 -11.45 -35.18 -5.03
CA ALA A 71 -10.88 -33.95 -5.54
C ALA A 71 -11.28 -32.73 -4.70
N PHE A 72 -10.28 -31.97 -4.25
CA PHE A 72 -10.46 -30.76 -3.43
C PHE A 72 -9.23 -29.85 -3.51
N VAL A 73 -9.33 -28.66 -2.93
CA VAL A 73 -8.21 -27.72 -2.81
C VAL A 73 -7.99 -27.34 -1.36
N ILE A 74 -6.76 -27.45 -0.89
CA ILE A 74 -6.31 -26.94 0.41
C ILE A 74 -5.90 -25.49 0.24
N LYS A 75 -6.40 -24.58 1.08
CA LYS A 75 -6.05 -23.15 1.03
C LYS A 75 -5.85 -22.52 2.40
N PRO A 76 -4.91 -21.56 2.53
CA PRO A 76 -4.82 -20.66 3.68
C PRO A 76 -5.88 -19.55 3.60
N ASN A 77 -6.48 -19.20 4.75
CA ASN A 77 -7.49 -18.13 4.85
C ASN A 77 -6.90 -16.73 4.61
N LEU A 78 -5.69 -16.45 5.12
CA LEU A 78 -4.99 -15.17 4.97
C LEU A 78 -3.83 -15.22 3.95
N GLY A 79 -3.65 -16.34 3.25
CA GLY A 79 -2.53 -16.49 2.32
C GLY A 79 -2.54 -15.54 1.12
N TYR A 80 -1.34 -15.24 0.62
CA TYR A 80 -1.07 -14.26 -0.44
C TYR A 80 -0.49 -14.89 -1.70
N GLY A 81 -0.80 -14.29 -2.87
CA GLY A 81 -0.14 -14.64 -4.13
C GLY A 81 -0.34 -16.08 -4.61
N GLY A 82 -1.31 -16.80 -4.06
CA GLY A 82 -1.55 -18.23 -4.35
C GLY A 82 -0.62 -19.19 -3.61
N GLU A 83 0.17 -18.73 -2.64
CA GLU A 83 1.00 -19.58 -1.81
C GLU A 83 0.19 -20.37 -0.78
N GLY A 84 0.67 -21.57 -0.42
CA GLY A 84 -0.02 -22.48 0.48
C GLY A 84 -1.20 -23.26 -0.15
N ILE A 85 -1.47 -23.05 -1.45
CA ILE A 85 -2.56 -23.74 -2.16
C ILE A 85 -2.08 -25.09 -2.71
N ILE A 86 -2.76 -26.17 -2.35
CA ILE A 86 -2.51 -27.52 -2.89
C ILE A 86 -3.81 -28.03 -3.55
N PRO A 87 -3.85 -28.15 -4.89
CA PRO A 87 -4.94 -28.83 -5.58
C PRO A 87 -4.74 -30.35 -5.57
N VAL A 88 -5.75 -31.07 -5.10
CA VAL A 88 -5.83 -32.53 -5.07
C VAL A 88 -6.86 -32.98 -6.09
N VAL A 89 -6.47 -33.90 -6.96
CA VAL A 89 -7.28 -34.38 -8.11
C VAL A 89 -7.80 -35.80 -7.93
N GLY A 90 -7.26 -36.54 -6.97
CA GLY A 90 -7.66 -37.91 -6.70
C GLY A 90 -6.99 -38.48 -5.47
N ARG A 91 -7.22 -39.77 -5.24
CA ARG A 91 -6.68 -40.52 -4.12
C ARG A 91 -6.26 -41.91 -4.56
N GLU A 92 -5.15 -42.41 -4.04
CA GLU A 92 -4.69 -43.78 -4.25
C GLU A 92 -4.33 -44.41 -2.90
N GLY A 93 -5.13 -45.37 -2.45
CA GLY A 93 -5.01 -45.92 -1.09
C GLY A 93 -5.20 -44.83 -0.02
N SER A 94 -4.19 -44.63 0.83
CA SER A 94 -4.21 -43.59 1.86
C SER A 94 -3.79 -42.20 1.35
N ASP A 95 -3.11 -42.13 0.21
CA ASP A 95 -2.36 -40.96 -0.25
C ASP A 95 -3.17 -40.15 -1.26
N PHE A 96 -2.91 -38.84 -1.30
CA PHE A 96 -3.58 -37.93 -2.22
C PHE A 96 -2.73 -37.65 -3.46
N LEU A 97 -3.38 -37.49 -4.61
CA LEU A 97 -2.73 -37.18 -5.88
C LEU A 97 -2.90 -35.71 -6.23
N THR A 98 -1.82 -35.06 -6.64
CA THR A 98 -1.87 -33.66 -7.11
C THR A 98 -1.97 -33.58 -8.63
N VAL A 99 -2.18 -32.36 -9.15
CA VAL A 99 -2.22 -32.07 -10.60
C VAL A 99 -0.90 -32.43 -11.31
N SER A 100 0.20 -32.55 -10.57
CA SER A 100 1.52 -32.94 -11.09
C SER A 100 1.79 -34.45 -11.03
N ASP A 101 0.78 -35.27 -10.71
CA ASP A 101 0.88 -36.71 -10.45
C ASP A 101 1.79 -37.10 -9.26
N ASP A 102 2.18 -36.12 -8.44
CA ASP A 102 2.89 -36.39 -7.19
C ASP A 102 1.94 -36.99 -6.15
N ARG A 103 2.36 -38.13 -5.56
CA ARG A 103 1.71 -38.74 -4.38
C ARG A 103 2.10 -37.97 -3.13
N ILE A 104 1.11 -37.46 -2.41
CA ILE A 104 1.28 -36.74 -1.14
C ILE A 104 0.67 -37.58 0.00
N PRO A 105 1.50 -38.14 0.89
CA PRO A 105 1.02 -38.80 2.09
C PRO A 105 0.28 -37.84 3.03
N ILE A 106 -0.72 -38.35 3.77
CA ILE A 106 -1.49 -37.54 4.75
C ILE A 106 -0.57 -36.81 5.74
N ARG A 107 0.56 -37.43 6.13
CA ARG A 107 1.56 -36.80 7.00
C ARG A 107 2.08 -35.47 6.43
N GLN A 108 2.41 -35.45 5.14
CA GLN A 108 2.92 -34.24 4.49
C GLN A 108 1.82 -33.17 4.36
N ILE A 109 0.55 -33.57 4.18
CA ILE A 109 -0.58 -32.64 4.27
C ILE A 109 -0.70 -32.04 5.68
N ARG A 110 -0.51 -32.84 6.73
CA ARG A 110 -0.51 -32.33 8.12
C ARG A 110 0.63 -31.35 8.36
N ASP A 111 1.83 -31.64 7.87
CA ASP A 111 2.97 -30.74 7.99
C ASP A 111 2.68 -29.41 7.26
N HIS A 112 2.13 -29.48 6.04
CA HIS A 112 1.71 -28.29 5.27
C HIS A 112 0.62 -27.47 5.98
N ILE A 113 -0.38 -28.11 6.58
CA ILE A 113 -1.42 -27.42 7.35
C ILE A 113 -0.83 -26.79 8.62
N SER A 114 0.15 -27.44 9.25
CA SER A 114 0.88 -26.87 10.39
C SER A 114 1.63 -25.59 9.98
N ASP A 115 2.29 -25.59 8.82
CA ASP A 115 2.92 -24.39 8.25
C ASP A 115 1.91 -23.27 7.96
N ILE A 116 0.71 -23.61 7.48
CA ILE A 116 -0.39 -22.64 7.32
C ILE A 116 -0.76 -22.05 8.68
N ILE A 117 -1.03 -22.89 9.68
CA ILE A 117 -1.43 -22.45 11.03
C ILE A 117 -0.35 -21.58 11.69
N ASP A 118 0.92 -21.92 11.50
CA ASP A 118 2.07 -21.18 12.02
C ASP A 118 2.32 -19.85 11.26
N GLY A 119 1.54 -19.59 10.20
CA GLY A 119 1.55 -18.31 9.50
C GLY A 119 2.60 -18.21 8.39
N ARG A 120 3.22 -19.33 7.96
CA ARG A 120 4.26 -19.37 6.92
C ARG A 120 3.83 -18.70 5.62
N TYR A 121 2.55 -18.86 5.27
CA TYR A 121 1.95 -18.32 4.04
C TYR A 121 1.19 -16.99 4.26
N SER A 122 1.14 -16.49 5.50
CA SER A 122 0.52 -15.21 5.85
C SER A 122 1.52 -14.06 5.63
N ILE A 123 1.05 -12.97 5.00
CA ILE A 123 1.87 -11.75 4.74
C ILE A 123 2.45 -11.17 6.04
N THR A 124 1.78 -11.41 7.17
CA THR A 124 2.15 -10.84 8.48
C THR A 124 2.86 -11.84 9.38
N GLY A 125 3.00 -13.10 8.97
CA GLY A 125 3.48 -14.20 9.82
C GLY A 125 2.55 -14.50 11.01
N SER A 126 1.32 -13.98 10.99
CA SER A 126 0.30 -14.27 11.99
C SER A 126 -0.22 -15.70 11.80
N SER A 127 -0.70 -16.32 12.88
CA SER A 127 -1.41 -17.58 12.76
C SER A 127 -2.57 -17.49 11.77
N ASP A 128 -2.77 -18.57 11.00
CA ASP A 128 -3.79 -18.64 9.95
C ASP A 128 -4.67 -19.89 10.13
N ILE A 129 -5.70 -20.01 9.29
CA ILE A 129 -6.64 -21.12 9.25
C ILE A 129 -6.47 -21.81 7.89
N ALA A 130 -6.30 -23.13 7.91
CA ALA A 130 -6.37 -23.95 6.71
C ALA A 130 -7.81 -24.39 6.45
N PHE A 131 -8.22 -24.46 5.19
CA PHE A 131 -9.53 -24.98 4.83
C PHE A 131 -9.49 -25.75 3.51
N PHE A 132 -10.47 -26.62 3.34
CA PHE A 132 -10.65 -27.47 2.16
C PHE A 132 -11.88 -27.03 1.40
N GLU A 133 -11.76 -26.86 0.09
CA GLU A 133 -12.87 -26.48 -0.78
C GLU A 133 -12.95 -27.32 -2.06
N GLN A 134 -14.07 -27.21 -2.74
CA GLN A 134 -14.34 -27.83 -4.03
C GLN A 134 -13.26 -27.47 -5.06
N MET A 135 -12.74 -28.50 -5.73
CA MET A 135 -11.91 -28.35 -6.93
C MET A 135 -12.79 -27.88 -8.09
N LEU A 136 -12.40 -26.77 -8.72
CA LEU A 136 -13.07 -26.24 -9.90
C LEU A 136 -12.33 -26.66 -11.17
N PHE A 137 -13.09 -26.92 -12.22
CA PHE A 137 -12.58 -27.30 -13.53
C PHE A 137 -12.88 -26.17 -14.52
N CYS A 138 -11.84 -25.66 -15.18
CA CYS A 138 -12.00 -24.57 -16.14
C CYS A 138 -12.94 -24.97 -17.29
N ASP A 139 -13.83 -24.07 -17.69
CA ASP A 139 -14.66 -24.21 -18.89
C ASP A 139 -13.80 -24.40 -20.15
N ASP A 140 -14.19 -25.37 -21.00
CA ASP A 140 -13.43 -25.79 -22.19
C ASP A 140 -13.21 -24.65 -23.20
N ARG A 141 -14.12 -23.67 -23.24
CA ARG A 141 -14.03 -22.52 -24.16
C ARG A 141 -12.87 -21.59 -23.80
N ILE A 142 -12.49 -21.54 -22.52
CA ILE A 142 -11.38 -20.73 -21.99
C ILE A 142 -10.12 -21.57 -21.79
N SER A 143 -10.26 -22.84 -21.37
CA SER A 143 -9.12 -23.69 -21.01
C SER A 143 -8.08 -23.83 -22.12
N ARG A 144 -8.53 -23.82 -23.39
CA ARG A 144 -7.67 -23.82 -24.60
C ARG A 144 -6.66 -22.68 -24.69
N PHE A 145 -6.82 -21.61 -23.90
CA PHE A 145 -5.90 -20.47 -23.85
C PHE A 145 -4.96 -20.48 -22.63
N SER A 146 -5.14 -21.43 -21.71
CA SER A 146 -4.39 -21.50 -20.45
C SER A 146 -3.31 -22.59 -20.50
N TYR A 147 -2.14 -22.36 -19.91
CA TYR A 147 -1.07 -23.37 -19.76
C TYR A 147 -1.38 -24.42 -18.66
N GLY A 148 -2.60 -24.41 -18.12
CA GLY A 148 -3.00 -25.17 -16.94
C GLY A 148 -3.47 -24.26 -15.79
N GLY A 149 -3.95 -24.83 -14.70
CA GLY A 149 -4.56 -24.06 -13.61
C GLY A 149 -5.88 -23.40 -13.98
N LEU A 150 -6.38 -22.51 -13.12
CA LEU A 150 -7.69 -21.88 -13.26
C LEU A 150 -7.55 -20.40 -13.65
N PRO A 151 -7.94 -20.01 -14.88
CA PRO A 151 -8.12 -18.62 -15.25
C PRO A 151 -9.17 -17.95 -14.38
N ASP A 152 -8.99 -16.66 -14.13
CA ASP A 152 -9.98 -15.86 -13.40
C ASP A 152 -10.23 -14.52 -14.06
N ILE A 153 -11.44 -14.02 -13.91
CA ILE A 153 -11.92 -12.75 -14.42
C ILE A 153 -12.04 -11.80 -13.24
N ARG A 154 -11.20 -10.77 -13.24
CA ARG A 154 -11.25 -9.69 -12.25
C ARG A 154 -12.16 -8.58 -12.75
N VAL A 155 -13.22 -8.29 -12.00
CA VAL A 155 -14.16 -7.20 -12.29
C VAL A 155 -14.06 -6.13 -11.19
N VAL A 156 -13.68 -4.91 -11.56
CA VAL A 156 -13.67 -3.76 -10.65
C VAL A 156 -15.05 -3.12 -10.64
N VAL A 157 -15.63 -2.98 -9.45
CA VAL A 157 -16.99 -2.44 -9.26
C VAL A 157 -16.92 -1.21 -8.35
N HIS A 158 -17.65 -0.16 -8.71
CA HIS A 158 -17.85 1.02 -7.87
C HIS A 158 -19.30 1.51 -7.99
N ASN A 159 -19.94 1.80 -6.86
CA ASN A 159 -21.33 2.31 -6.84
C ASN A 159 -22.32 1.40 -7.62
N LEU A 160 -22.19 0.09 -7.42
CA LEU A 160 -22.88 -1.02 -8.10
C LEU A 160 -22.61 -1.13 -9.61
N ILE A 161 -21.71 -0.32 -10.17
CA ILE A 161 -21.40 -0.29 -11.60
C ILE A 161 -20.07 -1.02 -11.83
N PRO A 162 -20.05 -2.12 -12.61
CA PRO A 162 -18.82 -2.71 -13.12
C PRO A 162 -18.08 -1.73 -14.04
N VAL A 163 -16.90 -1.27 -13.64
CA VAL A 163 -16.20 -0.15 -14.31
C VAL A 163 -15.18 -0.63 -15.33
N MET A 164 -14.52 -1.74 -15.00
CA MET A 164 -13.44 -2.30 -15.81
C MET A 164 -13.22 -3.77 -15.42
N ALA A 165 -12.85 -4.60 -16.39
CA ALA A 165 -12.58 -6.01 -16.15
C ALA A 165 -11.36 -6.49 -16.93
N MET A 166 -10.74 -7.56 -16.45
CA MET A 166 -9.66 -8.25 -17.17
C MET A 166 -9.74 -9.75 -16.90
N LEU A 167 -9.35 -10.55 -17.89
CA LEU A 167 -9.06 -11.97 -17.72
C LEU A 167 -7.59 -12.12 -17.34
N ARG A 168 -7.30 -12.93 -16.31
CA ARG A 168 -5.96 -13.35 -15.91
C ARG A 168 -5.75 -14.78 -16.36
N LEU A 169 -4.81 -14.97 -17.27
CA LEU A 169 -4.48 -16.28 -17.84
C LEU A 169 -3.18 -16.81 -17.23
N PRO A 170 -3.25 -17.98 -16.56
CA PRO A 170 -2.07 -18.71 -16.16
C PRO A 170 -1.14 -19.06 -17.34
N THR A 171 0.16 -18.96 -17.07
CA THR A 171 1.25 -19.31 -17.96
C THR A 171 2.21 -20.29 -17.29
N GLU A 172 3.14 -20.84 -18.08
CA GLU A 172 4.28 -21.61 -17.59
C GLU A 172 5.11 -20.83 -16.57
N GLN A 173 5.42 -19.56 -16.87
CA GLN A 173 6.18 -18.69 -15.98
C GLN A 173 5.50 -18.51 -14.62
N SER A 174 4.17 -18.43 -14.62
CA SER A 174 3.35 -18.35 -13.40
C SER A 174 3.13 -19.68 -12.69
N LYS A 175 3.69 -20.79 -13.21
CA LYS A 175 3.47 -22.16 -12.72
C LYS A 175 1.97 -22.51 -12.63
N GLY A 176 1.19 -22.11 -13.64
CA GLY A 176 -0.25 -22.36 -13.66
C GLY A 176 -1.08 -21.49 -12.71
N ARG A 177 -0.58 -20.32 -12.28
CA ARG A 177 -1.31 -19.40 -11.39
C ARG A 177 -1.76 -18.13 -12.10
N ALA A 178 -2.98 -17.66 -11.82
CA ALA A 178 -3.50 -16.40 -12.34
C ALA A 178 -2.96 -15.15 -11.57
N ASN A 179 -1.64 -15.11 -11.34
CA ASN A 179 -0.95 -14.02 -10.64
C ASN A 179 -0.05 -13.24 -11.61
N LEU A 180 -0.43 -12.00 -11.91
CA LEU A 180 0.31 -11.14 -12.85
C LEU A 180 1.76 -10.87 -12.44
N HIS A 181 2.05 -10.84 -11.13
CA HIS A 181 3.43 -10.65 -10.63
C HIS A 181 4.30 -11.90 -10.82
N GLN A 182 3.69 -13.07 -10.97
CA GLN A 182 4.39 -14.34 -11.23
C GLN A 182 4.49 -14.64 -12.73
N GLY A 183 4.05 -13.74 -13.61
CA GLY A 183 4.14 -13.92 -15.07
C GLY A 183 2.85 -14.39 -15.73
N ALA A 184 1.69 -14.29 -15.07
CA ALA A 184 0.41 -14.51 -15.75
C ALA A 184 0.12 -13.40 -16.77
N ILE A 185 -0.62 -13.75 -17.83
CA ILE A 185 -1.05 -12.81 -18.87
C ILE A 185 -2.31 -12.08 -18.42
N ALA A 186 -2.38 -10.77 -18.66
CA ALA A 186 -3.58 -9.96 -18.45
C ALA A 186 -4.24 -9.65 -19.80
N VAL A 187 -5.55 -9.85 -19.90
CA VAL A 187 -6.32 -9.56 -21.11
C VAL A 187 -7.44 -8.58 -20.76
N GLY A 188 -7.47 -7.41 -21.40
CA GLY A 188 -8.56 -6.44 -21.20
C GLY A 188 -9.89 -6.97 -21.74
N ILE A 189 -11.01 -6.58 -21.12
CA ILE A 189 -12.36 -7.01 -21.54
C ILE A 189 -13.24 -5.77 -21.75
N ASP A 190 -13.88 -5.70 -22.91
CA ASP A 190 -14.91 -4.70 -23.19
C ASP A 190 -16.16 -4.98 -22.32
N ILE A 191 -16.53 -4.01 -21.48
CA ILE A 191 -17.62 -4.18 -20.52
C ILE A 191 -18.98 -4.37 -21.20
N ALA A 192 -19.21 -3.74 -22.35
CA ALA A 192 -20.50 -3.82 -23.03
C ALA A 192 -20.68 -5.16 -23.75
N LYS A 193 -19.62 -5.66 -24.39
CA LYS A 193 -19.69 -6.83 -25.25
C LYS A 193 -19.20 -8.13 -24.60
N GLY A 194 -18.44 -8.05 -23.50
CA GLY A 194 -17.75 -9.22 -22.94
C GLY A 194 -16.65 -9.76 -23.84
N VAL A 195 -16.15 -8.93 -24.76
CA VAL A 195 -15.14 -9.32 -25.76
C VAL A 195 -13.75 -8.92 -25.27
N THR A 196 -12.81 -9.84 -25.34
CA THR A 196 -11.40 -9.59 -25.03
C THR A 196 -10.75 -8.63 -26.02
N THR A 197 -9.86 -7.76 -25.54
CA THR A 197 -9.29 -6.64 -26.32
C THR A 197 -7.77 -6.74 -26.45
N TYR A 198 -7.02 -6.18 -25.51
CA TYR A 198 -5.56 -6.16 -25.55
C TYR A 198 -5.01 -7.27 -24.66
N VAL A 199 -3.92 -7.90 -25.12
CA VAL A 199 -3.19 -8.90 -24.34
C VAL A 199 -1.89 -8.27 -23.85
N VAL A 200 -1.66 -8.35 -22.55
CA VAL A 200 -0.53 -7.73 -21.87
C VAL A 200 0.21 -8.77 -21.05
N HIS A 201 1.54 -8.79 -21.18
CA HIS A 201 2.42 -9.61 -20.36
C HIS A 201 3.62 -8.77 -19.90
N SER A 202 3.94 -8.81 -18.59
CA SER A 202 5.03 -8.02 -18.01
C SER A 202 5.00 -6.53 -18.41
N ASN A 203 3.81 -5.92 -18.36
CA ASN A 203 3.51 -4.54 -18.77
C ASN A 203 3.77 -4.19 -20.24
N LYS A 204 3.93 -5.19 -21.13
CA LYS A 204 4.08 -5.01 -22.58
C LYS A 204 2.88 -5.62 -23.31
N ILE A 205 2.43 -4.96 -24.37
CA ILE A 205 1.41 -5.53 -25.27
C ILE A 205 2.06 -6.66 -26.07
N ILE A 206 1.40 -7.80 -26.11
CA ILE A 206 1.82 -8.98 -26.88
C ILE A 206 0.65 -9.46 -27.75
N GLU A 207 0.91 -10.38 -28.68
CA GLU A 207 -0.16 -11.00 -29.47
C GLU A 207 -1.00 -11.98 -28.64
N GLY A 208 -0.35 -12.76 -27.76
CA GLY A 208 -1.00 -13.78 -26.95
C GLY A 208 -1.42 -15.03 -27.75
N PRO A 209 -2.11 -15.99 -27.10
CA PRO A 209 -2.69 -17.16 -27.77
C PRO A 209 -3.60 -16.79 -28.95
N LYS A 210 -3.48 -17.54 -30.06
CA LYS A 210 -4.30 -17.32 -31.26
C LYS A 210 -5.80 -17.45 -30.93
N GLY A 211 -6.59 -16.48 -31.36
CA GLY A 211 -8.04 -16.45 -31.11
C GLY A 211 -8.44 -15.93 -29.73
N LEU A 212 -7.48 -15.57 -28.86
CA LEU A 212 -7.77 -14.98 -27.57
C LEU A 212 -8.26 -13.55 -27.68
N LYS A 213 -7.75 -12.74 -28.63
CA LYS A 213 -8.23 -11.38 -28.89
C LYS A 213 -9.52 -11.42 -29.72
N GLY A 214 -10.56 -10.73 -29.27
CA GLY A 214 -11.89 -10.81 -29.88
C GLY A 214 -12.73 -12.00 -29.39
N PHE A 215 -12.26 -12.76 -28.40
CA PHE A 215 -12.99 -13.86 -27.79
C PHE A 215 -14.11 -13.34 -26.89
N GLU A 216 -15.31 -13.90 -27.04
CA GLU A 216 -16.47 -13.63 -26.19
C GLU A 216 -16.41 -14.45 -24.91
N ILE A 217 -16.34 -13.78 -23.77
CA ILE A 217 -16.36 -14.41 -22.45
C ILE A 217 -17.76 -14.99 -22.20
N PRO A 218 -17.90 -16.30 -21.92
CA PRO A 218 -19.19 -16.90 -21.65
C PRO A 218 -19.78 -16.37 -20.33
N TYR A 219 -21.11 -16.35 -20.24
CA TYR A 219 -21.86 -15.88 -19.05
C TYR A 219 -21.57 -14.43 -18.65
N TRP A 220 -21.21 -13.57 -19.61
CA TRP A 220 -20.72 -12.22 -19.31
C TRP A 220 -21.68 -11.37 -18.46
N ASP A 221 -22.96 -11.32 -18.83
CA ASP A 221 -23.96 -10.55 -18.08
C ASP A 221 -24.13 -11.06 -16.64
N GLU A 222 -24.06 -12.38 -16.46
CA GLU A 222 -24.14 -13.03 -15.16
C GLU A 222 -22.91 -12.71 -14.30
N ILE A 223 -21.71 -12.72 -14.88
CA ILE A 223 -20.46 -12.33 -14.20
C ILE A 223 -20.53 -10.88 -13.71
N LEU A 224 -21.00 -9.96 -14.56
CA LEU A 224 -21.21 -8.56 -14.19
C LEU A 224 -22.24 -8.41 -13.07
N LEU A 225 -23.34 -9.17 -13.15
CA LEU A 225 -24.40 -9.15 -12.16
C LEU A 225 -23.95 -9.71 -10.81
N ILE A 226 -23.22 -10.84 -10.79
CA ILE A 226 -22.61 -11.41 -9.58
C ILE A 226 -21.68 -10.39 -8.95
N SER A 227 -20.80 -9.76 -9.74
CA SER A 227 -19.85 -8.76 -9.24
C SER A 227 -20.56 -7.56 -8.57
N SER A 228 -21.65 -7.09 -9.18
CA SER A 228 -22.46 -5.99 -8.63
C SER A 228 -23.27 -6.41 -7.39
N LYS A 229 -23.87 -7.60 -7.38
CA LYS A 229 -24.55 -8.17 -6.20
C LYS A 229 -23.60 -8.35 -5.03
N VAL A 230 -22.39 -8.84 -5.27
CA VAL A 230 -21.35 -8.96 -4.25
C VAL A 230 -21.06 -7.61 -3.60
N GLN A 231 -21.00 -6.53 -4.39
CA GLN A 231 -20.81 -5.19 -3.85
C GLN A 231 -21.97 -4.74 -2.96
N LEU A 232 -23.20 -4.95 -3.43
CA LEU A 232 -24.42 -4.63 -2.65
C LEU A 232 -24.44 -5.37 -1.31
N LEU A 233 -24.23 -6.69 -1.33
CA LEU A 233 -24.34 -7.54 -0.14
C LEU A 233 -23.25 -7.25 0.89
N THR A 234 -22.05 -6.90 0.44
CA THR A 234 -20.91 -6.64 1.35
C THR A 234 -20.84 -5.21 1.87
N ASN A 235 -21.63 -4.30 1.30
CA ASN A 235 -21.62 -2.87 1.62
C ASN A 235 -20.21 -2.24 1.49
N LEU A 236 -19.41 -2.76 0.55
CA LEU A 236 -18.19 -2.12 0.06
C LEU A 236 -18.62 -1.19 -1.08
N GLY A 237 -18.22 0.07 -1.11
CA GLY A 237 -18.50 0.91 -2.27
C GLY A 237 -17.44 0.84 -3.38
N TYR A 238 -16.29 0.22 -3.14
CA TYR A 238 -15.28 -0.09 -4.17
C TYR A 238 -14.65 -1.47 -3.93
N LEU A 239 -14.67 -2.37 -4.91
CA LEU A 239 -14.04 -3.70 -4.78
C LEU A 239 -13.61 -4.26 -6.14
N ALA A 240 -12.80 -5.31 -6.11
CA ALA A 240 -12.65 -6.25 -7.23
C ALA A 240 -13.25 -7.60 -6.84
N ALA A 241 -14.06 -8.18 -7.72
CA ALA A 241 -14.52 -9.56 -7.62
C ALA A 241 -13.70 -10.41 -8.59
N ASP A 242 -13.17 -11.53 -8.11
CA ASP A 242 -12.40 -12.47 -8.92
C ASP A 242 -13.26 -13.73 -9.14
N ILE A 243 -13.66 -13.95 -10.38
CA ILE A 243 -14.65 -14.96 -10.78
C ILE A 243 -13.98 -15.95 -11.74
N ALA A 244 -14.10 -17.24 -11.46
CA ALA A 244 -13.76 -18.29 -12.41
C ALA A 244 -15.02 -18.76 -13.14
N ILE A 245 -14.84 -19.40 -14.30
CA ILE A 245 -15.92 -20.08 -15.00
C ILE A 245 -15.65 -21.58 -14.87
N ASP A 246 -16.42 -22.20 -13.98
CA ASP A 246 -16.38 -23.63 -13.75
C ASP A 246 -17.23 -24.36 -14.79
N LYS A 247 -16.73 -25.48 -15.30
CA LYS A 247 -17.38 -26.30 -16.32
C LYS A 247 -18.75 -26.82 -15.87
N ASN A 248 -18.92 -27.10 -14.57
CA ASN A 248 -20.13 -27.70 -14.02
C ASN A 248 -21.10 -26.67 -13.43
N ASN A 249 -20.57 -25.58 -12.85
CA ASN A 249 -21.34 -24.62 -12.08
C ASN A 249 -21.44 -23.23 -12.74
N GLY A 250 -20.79 -22.99 -13.88
CA GLY A 250 -20.76 -21.68 -14.53
C GLY A 250 -19.92 -20.67 -13.73
N PRO A 251 -20.32 -19.38 -13.67
CA PRO A 251 -19.58 -18.36 -12.94
C PRO A 251 -19.54 -18.61 -11.42
N VAL A 252 -18.33 -18.71 -10.86
CA VAL A 252 -18.10 -18.95 -9.43
C VAL A 252 -17.16 -17.91 -8.86
N LEU A 253 -17.56 -17.26 -7.76
CA LEU A 253 -16.73 -16.27 -7.06
C LEU A 253 -15.60 -16.99 -6.28
N LEU A 254 -14.36 -16.74 -6.66
CA LEU A 254 -13.18 -17.27 -5.97
C LEU A 254 -12.85 -16.46 -4.72
N GLU A 255 -12.73 -15.14 -4.90
CA GLU A 255 -12.37 -14.19 -3.85
C GLU A 255 -12.91 -12.78 -4.17
N MET A 256 -12.93 -11.91 -3.16
CA MET A 256 -13.13 -10.48 -3.35
C MET A 256 -11.97 -9.71 -2.74
N ASN A 257 -11.65 -8.60 -3.36
CA ASN A 257 -10.54 -7.75 -2.98
C ASN A 257 -11.06 -6.33 -2.73
N ALA A 258 -11.17 -5.93 -1.45
CA ALA A 258 -11.52 -4.55 -1.07
C ALA A 258 -10.47 -3.51 -1.51
N ARG A 259 -9.29 -3.98 -1.95
CA ARG A 259 -8.16 -3.17 -2.45
C ARG A 259 -7.77 -3.57 -3.88
N ALA A 260 -8.73 -3.53 -4.80
CA ALA A 260 -8.56 -3.96 -6.20
C ALA A 260 -7.25 -3.47 -6.85
N GLY A 261 -6.41 -4.39 -7.33
CA GLY A 261 -5.18 -4.08 -8.06
C GLY A 261 -5.42 -3.24 -9.32
N LEU A 262 -4.41 -2.48 -9.73
CA LEU A 262 -4.54 -1.48 -10.81
C LEU A 262 -4.14 -1.99 -12.20
N GLY A 263 -3.62 -3.23 -12.29
CA GLY A 263 -3.21 -3.85 -13.56
C GLY A 263 -4.34 -3.93 -14.60
N VAL A 264 -5.59 -3.87 -14.16
CA VAL A 264 -6.78 -3.80 -15.04
C VAL A 264 -6.72 -2.61 -16.01
N GLN A 265 -6.10 -1.50 -15.60
CA GLN A 265 -5.91 -0.32 -16.46
C GLN A 265 -4.95 -0.58 -17.61
N ILE A 266 -3.89 -1.35 -17.32
CA ILE A 266 -2.87 -1.71 -18.29
C ILE A 266 -3.46 -2.71 -19.28
N ALA A 267 -4.16 -3.73 -18.78
CA ALA A 267 -4.83 -4.74 -19.60
C ALA A 267 -5.84 -4.14 -20.59
N ASN A 268 -6.54 -3.07 -20.19
CA ASN A 268 -7.53 -2.38 -21.04
C ASN A 268 -6.97 -1.19 -21.82
N LEU A 269 -5.68 -0.84 -21.64
CA LEU A 269 -5.06 0.39 -22.14
C LEU A 269 -5.91 1.64 -21.86
N ALA A 270 -6.61 1.64 -20.73
CA ALA A 270 -7.61 2.64 -20.41
C ALA A 270 -7.43 3.15 -18.96
N PRO A 271 -7.48 4.48 -18.74
CA PRO A 271 -7.39 5.05 -17.39
C PRO A 271 -8.63 4.73 -16.54
N LEU A 272 -8.46 4.00 -15.44
CA LEU A 272 -9.55 3.63 -14.52
C LEU A 272 -10.10 4.86 -13.79
N ARG A 273 -9.27 5.86 -13.47
CA ARG A 273 -9.77 7.07 -12.78
C ARG A 273 -10.77 7.82 -13.65
N LYS A 274 -10.51 7.97 -14.95
CA LYS A 274 -11.48 8.59 -15.87
C LYS A 274 -12.82 7.84 -15.88
N ARG A 275 -12.79 6.51 -15.87
CA ARG A 275 -14.03 5.71 -15.83
C ARG A 275 -14.77 5.88 -14.51
N LEU A 276 -14.06 5.88 -13.38
CA LEU A 276 -14.66 6.12 -12.06
C LEU A 276 -15.22 7.55 -11.92
N GLU A 277 -14.55 8.56 -12.48
CA GLU A 277 -15.02 9.95 -12.48
C GLU A 277 -16.30 10.12 -13.33
N ARG A 278 -16.45 9.38 -14.43
CA ARG A 278 -17.67 9.40 -15.27
C ARG A 278 -18.93 8.95 -14.53
N ILE A 279 -18.80 8.06 -13.56
CA ILE A 279 -19.93 7.56 -12.78
C ILE A 279 -20.14 8.31 -11.46
N ARG A 280 -19.35 9.36 -11.20
CA ARG A 280 -19.49 10.19 -10.00
C ARG A 280 -20.85 10.88 -10.03
N GLY A 281 -21.63 10.70 -8.95
CA GLY A 281 -22.95 11.29 -8.81
C GLY A 281 -24.10 10.52 -9.51
N VAL A 282 -23.79 9.44 -10.22
CA VAL A 282 -24.81 8.55 -10.79
C VAL A 282 -25.49 7.79 -9.65
N LYS A 283 -26.84 7.82 -9.58
CA LYS A 283 -27.59 7.08 -8.56
C LYS A 283 -28.00 5.69 -9.05
N VAL A 284 -27.42 4.67 -8.43
CA VAL A 284 -27.70 3.26 -8.73
C VAL A 284 -28.25 2.57 -7.49
N ASN A 285 -29.44 1.97 -7.62
CA ASN A 285 -30.16 1.40 -6.48
C ASN A 285 -30.30 -0.13 -6.60
N THR A 286 -30.03 -0.71 -7.78
CA THR A 286 -30.05 -2.16 -8.00
C THR A 286 -28.85 -2.61 -8.83
N PRO A 287 -28.34 -3.84 -8.62
CA PRO A 287 -27.25 -4.40 -9.42
C PRO A 287 -27.54 -4.40 -10.93
N GLU A 288 -28.76 -4.74 -11.33
CA GLU A 288 -29.19 -4.81 -12.74
C GLU A 288 -29.17 -3.43 -13.41
N LYS A 289 -29.48 -2.36 -12.65
CA LYS A 289 -29.32 -0.99 -13.14
C LYS A 289 -27.83 -0.63 -13.29
N GLY A 290 -26.99 -1.06 -12.36
CA GLY A 290 -25.55 -0.83 -12.40
C GLY A 290 -24.87 -1.50 -13.59
N VAL A 291 -25.24 -2.75 -13.89
CA VAL A 291 -24.75 -3.49 -15.07
C VAL A 291 -25.16 -2.79 -16.38
N ARG A 292 -26.43 -2.40 -16.53
CA ARG A 292 -26.88 -1.65 -17.71
C ARG A 292 -26.10 -0.36 -17.93
N ILE A 293 -25.92 0.44 -16.87
CA ILE A 293 -25.15 1.69 -16.92
C ILE A 293 -23.69 1.40 -17.32
N ALA A 294 -23.09 0.34 -16.78
CA ALA A 294 -21.73 -0.06 -17.12
C ALA A 294 -21.59 -0.36 -18.62
N GLN A 295 -22.51 -1.16 -19.17
CA GLN A 295 -22.52 -1.53 -20.58
C GLN A 295 -22.72 -0.29 -21.47
N ASP A 296 -23.60 0.62 -21.09
CA ASP A 296 -23.85 1.85 -21.84
C ASP A 296 -22.65 2.82 -21.82
N MET A 297 -21.98 2.97 -20.67
CA MET A 297 -20.94 3.99 -20.46
C MET A 297 -19.52 3.56 -20.86
N PHE A 298 -19.21 2.26 -20.80
CA PHE A 298 -17.84 1.76 -20.86
C PHE A 298 -17.55 0.78 -22.01
N GLY A 299 -18.51 0.55 -22.90
CA GLY A 299 -18.26 -0.13 -24.17
C GLY A 299 -17.42 0.70 -25.13
N ASN A 300 -16.54 0.06 -25.90
CA ASN A 300 -15.83 0.71 -27.00
C ASN A 300 -16.81 1.04 -28.13
N LYS A 301 -17.34 2.26 -28.13
CA LYS A 301 -17.69 2.96 -29.37
C LYS A 301 -16.44 3.68 -29.84
N ILE A 302 -15.73 3.05 -30.78
CA ILE A 302 -14.70 3.68 -31.62
C ILE A 302 -15.37 4.90 -32.27
N GLU A 303 -15.21 6.11 -31.72
CA GLU A 303 -15.62 7.37 -32.40
C GLU A 303 -15.32 8.70 -31.66
N LYS A 304 -14.68 8.74 -30.48
CA LYS A 304 -14.56 10.01 -29.70
C LYS A 304 -13.16 10.47 -29.31
N ASP A 305 -12.14 10.22 -30.13
CA ASP A 305 -10.81 10.83 -29.93
C ASP A 305 -10.66 12.23 -30.56
N ILE A 306 -11.64 12.71 -31.34
CA ILE A 306 -11.56 14.05 -31.99
C ILE A 306 -12.06 15.18 -31.05
N GLN A 307 -12.95 14.90 -30.09
CA GLN A 307 -13.50 15.92 -29.19
C GLN A 307 -12.51 16.44 -28.13
N HIS A 308 -11.50 15.64 -27.76
CA HIS A 308 -10.59 16.00 -26.67
C HIS A 308 -9.42 16.91 -27.07
N ILE A 309 -9.27 17.22 -28.36
CA ILE A 309 -8.17 18.09 -28.85
C ILE A 309 -8.65 19.54 -29.06
N SER A 310 -9.90 19.78 -29.47
CA SER A 310 -10.38 21.12 -29.84
C SER A 310 -11.27 21.80 -28.78
N GLY A 311 -11.85 21.06 -27.84
CA GLY A 311 -12.86 21.57 -26.90
C GLY A 311 -14.21 21.91 -27.53
N LYS A 312 -14.39 21.66 -28.83
CA LYS A 312 -15.62 21.94 -29.59
C LYS A 312 -16.40 20.65 -29.90
N ALA A 313 -17.72 20.72 -29.86
CA ALA A 313 -18.57 19.57 -30.15
C ALA A 313 -18.63 19.30 -31.66
N VAL A 314 -18.33 18.07 -32.10
CA VAL A 314 -18.48 17.71 -33.52
C VAL A 314 -19.96 17.47 -33.82
N ILE A 315 -20.47 17.98 -34.94
CA ILE A 315 -21.86 17.88 -35.43
C ILE A 315 -21.90 17.52 -36.92
N GLY A 316 -22.97 16.88 -37.39
CA GLY A 316 -23.20 16.59 -38.82
C GLY A 316 -23.67 17.80 -39.65
N ASP A 317 -23.96 17.59 -40.94
CA ASP A 317 -24.64 18.57 -41.81
C ASP A 317 -26.15 18.72 -41.46
N LYS A 318 -26.69 17.72 -40.76
CA LYS A 318 -28.01 17.74 -40.10
C LYS A 318 -27.91 17.17 -38.69
N GLU A 319 -28.61 17.79 -37.75
CA GLU A 319 -28.64 17.34 -36.34
C GLU A 319 -30.03 17.50 -35.75
N MET A 320 -30.38 16.60 -34.81
CA MET A 320 -31.58 16.77 -34.00
C MET A 320 -31.33 17.81 -32.92
N VAL A 321 -32.23 18.76 -32.82
CA VAL A 321 -32.15 19.90 -31.90
C VAL A 321 -33.34 19.87 -30.96
N ASP A 322 -33.07 20.05 -29.67
CA ASP A 322 -34.07 20.19 -28.62
C ASP A 322 -34.34 21.69 -28.40
N VAL A 323 -35.47 22.19 -28.91
CA VAL A 323 -35.94 23.57 -28.68
C VAL A 323 -36.59 23.66 -27.31
N ILE A 324 -36.09 24.56 -26.47
CA ILE A 324 -36.46 24.68 -25.06
C ILE A 324 -37.44 25.83 -24.89
N MET A 325 -38.69 25.50 -24.55
CA MET A 325 -39.77 26.43 -24.25
C MET A 325 -40.11 26.41 -22.76
N LYS A 326 -40.94 27.36 -22.31
CA LYS A 326 -41.44 27.37 -20.91
C LYS A 326 -42.29 26.14 -20.61
N ASP A 327 -43.02 25.63 -21.60
CA ASP A 327 -44.01 24.57 -21.44
C ASP A 327 -43.48 23.18 -21.85
N GLY A 328 -42.22 23.07 -22.27
CA GLY A 328 -41.61 21.79 -22.64
C GLY A 328 -40.38 21.89 -23.55
N ILE A 329 -39.87 20.72 -23.96
CA ILE A 329 -38.78 20.58 -24.92
C ILE A 329 -39.35 19.95 -26.19
N PHE A 330 -39.15 20.63 -27.33
CA PHE A 330 -39.64 20.22 -28.63
C PHE A 330 -38.49 19.81 -29.54
N LYS A 331 -38.57 18.61 -30.11
CA LYS A 331 -37.53 18.07 -31.00
C LYS A 331 -37.76 18.51 -32.43
N ALA A 332 -36.71 18.99 -33.09
CA ALA A 332 -36.74 19.33 -34.50
C ALA A 332 -35.44 18.96 -35.18
N LEU A 333 -35.54 18.45 -36.42
CA LEU A 333 -34.37 18.27 -37.27
C LEU A 333 -33.89 19.64 -37.75
N ALA A 334 -32.62 19.94 -37.54
CA ALA A 334 -31.98 21.16 -37.99
C ALA A 334 -30.94 20.87 -39.08
N SER A 335 -30.86 21.74 -40.08
CA SER A 335 -29.77 21.75 -41.05
C SER A 335 -28.67 22.71 -40.60
N ILE A 336 -27.42 22.27 -40.67
CA ILE A 336 -26.26 23.06 -40.29
C ILE A 336 -25.71 23.76 -41.53
N ASN A 337 -25.86 25.09 -41.60
CA ASN A 337 -25.48 25.86 -42.79
C ASN A 337 -24.59 27.06 -42.42
N PRO A 338 -23.26 26.94 -42.53
CA PRO A 338 -22.32 28.01 -42.19
C PRO A 338 -22.33 29.20 -43.18
N VAL A 339 -23.03 29.09 -44.31
CA VAL A 339 -23.20 30.19 -45.28
C VAL A 339 -24.24 31.19 -44.79
N VAL A 340 -25.27 30.73 -44.07
CA VAL A 340 -26.32 31.59 -43.53
C VAL A 340 -25.81 32.29 -42.26
N LYS A 341 -25.97 33.61 -42.16
CA LYS A 341 -25.40 34.40 -41.06
C LYS A 341 -26.11 34.20 -39.72
N ARG A 342 -27.44 34.01 -39.73
CA ARG A 342 -28.28 33.84 -38.54
C ARG A 342 -29.08 32.54 -38.66
N SER A 343 -29.45 31.97 -37.52
CA SER A 343 -30.35 30.80 -37.53
C SER A 343 -31.76 31.19 -37.96
N VAL A 344 -32.46 30.24 -38.58
CA VAL A 344 -33.83 30.38 -39.12
C VAL A 344 -34.70 29.27 -38.53
N ILE A 345 -35.92 29.60 -38.16
CA ILE A 345 -36.95 28.65 -37.72
C ILE A 345 -38.13 28.69 -38.69
N ASP A 346 -38.64 27.50 -39.02
CA ASP A 346 -39.84 27.33 -39.84
C ASP A 346 -41.07 27.95 -39.18
N THR A 347 -41.86 28.70 -39.96
CA THR A 347 -43.03 29.45 -39.46
C THR A 347 -44.08 28.53 -38.83
N ASP A 348 -44.41 27.42 -39.48
CA ASP A 348 -45.41 26.47 -38.99
C ASP A 348 -44.92 25.73 -37.74
N PHE A 349 -43.64 25.37 -37.71
CA PHE A 349 -43.07 24.77 -36.51
C PHE A 349 -43.06 25.75 -35.33
N ALA A 350 -42.69 27.02 -35.56
CA ALA A 350 -42.71 28.06 -34.54
C ALA A 350 -44.12 28.29 -33.96
N ARG A 351 -45.16 28.24 -34.79
CA ARG A 351 -46.56 28.27 -34.33
C ARG A 351 -46.92 27.03 -33.51
N SER A 352 -46.54 25.84 -33.98
CA SER A 352 -46.89 24.57 -33.33
C SER A 352 -46.33 24.43 -31.90
N ILE A 353 -45.21 25.10 -31.61
CA ILE A 353 -44.55 25.08 -30.30
C ILE A 353 -44.85 26.32 -29.44
N GLY A 354 -45.79 27.19 -29.88
CA GLY A 354 -46.23 28.38 -29.14
C GLY A 354 -45.20 29.52 -29.13
N LEU A 355 -44.29 29.58 -30.09
CA LEU A 355 -43.29 30.65 -30.23
C LEU A 355 -43.86 31.92 -30.91
N ILE A 356 -44.93 31.76 -31.70
CA ILE A 356 -45.64 32.81 -32.45
C ILE A 356 -47.13 32.45 -32.44
N ASN A 357 -48.04 33.42 -32.30
CA ASN A 357 -49.48 33.16 -32.34
C ASN A 357 -50.00 32.98 -33.77
N GLU A 358 -51.14 32.30 -33.94
CA GLU A 358 -51.79 32.17 -35.25
C GLU A 358 -52.19 33.55 -35.81
N GLY A 359 -51.78 33.83 -37.06
CA GLY A 359 -52.03 35.12 -37.73
C GLY A 359 -51.01 36.24 -37.42
N GLU A 360 -50.08 36.03 -36.48
CA GLU A 360 -49.07 37.03 -36.11
C GLU A 360 -47.86 36.97 -37.07
N VAL A 361 -47.48 38.11 -37.66
CA VAL A 361 -46.32 38.24 -38.55
C VAL A 361 -45.15 38.82 -37.75
N ILE A 362 -44.23 37.94 -37.34
CA ILE A 362 -43.03 38.30 -36.59
C ILE A 362 -41.80 37.87 -37.37
N ASP A 363 -40.93 38.82 -37.71
CA ASP A 363 -39.72 38.53 -38.49
C ASP A 363 -38.61 37.83 -37.66
N LYS A 364 -38.64 37.96 -36.33
CA LYS A 364 -37.56 37.52 -35.43
C LYS A 364 -38.07 37.02 -34.09
N VAL A 365 -37.59 35.85 -33.66
CA VAL A 365 -37.95 35.26 -32.36
C VAL A 365 -36.71 34.92 -31.52
N LYS A 366 -36.83 35.03 -30.20
CA LYS A 366 -35.81 34.56 -29.27
C LYS A 366 -35.93 33.04 -29.14
N LEU A 367 -34.86 32.34 -29.51
CA LEU A 367 -34.83 30.89 -29.54
C LEU A 367 -33.78 30.37 -28.56
N LYS A 368 -34.17 29.40 -27.73
CA LYS A 368 -33.26 28.63 -26.89
C LYS A 368 -33.30 27.19 -27.34
N PHE A 369 -32.15 26.60 -27.64
CA PHE A 369 -32.09 25.21 -28.04
C PHE A 369 -30.82 24.52 -27.53
N SER A 370 -30.84 23.20 -27.45
CA SER A 370 -29.64 22.40 -27.22
C SER A 370 -29.34 21.48 -28.40
N MET A 371 -28.07 21.45 -28.78
CA MET A 371 -27.54 20.63 -29.87
C MET A 371 -26.24 19.98 -29.41
N SER A 372 -26.14 18.65 -29.50
CA SER A 372 -24.98 17.87 -28.99
C SER A 372 -24.54 18.30 -27.57
N ASP A 373 -25.51 18.41 -26.66
CA ASP A 373 -25.34 18.82 -25.25
C ASP A 373 -24.85 20.26 -24.99
N VAL A 374 -24.68 21.08 -26.04
CA VAL A 374 -24.36 22.50 -25.93
C VAL A 374 -25.65 23.32 -26.02
N ARG A 375 -25.88 24.21 -25.05
CA ARG A 375 -27.03 25.12 -25.03
C ARG A 375 -26.70 26.40 -25.78
N VAL A 376 -27.56 26.76 -26.72
CA VAL A 376 -27.45 27.98 -27.52
C VAL A 376 -28.69 28.83 -27.29
N GLN A 377 -28.47 30.12 -27.02
CA GLN A 377 -29.52 31.13 -26.95
C GLN A 377 -29.27 32.16 -28.04
N THR A 378 -30.23 32.32 -28.96
CA THR A 378 -30.07 33.16 -30.14
C THR A 378 -31.35 33.92 -30.49
N VAL A 379 -31.26 34.78 -31.51
CA VAL A 379 -32.40 35.43 -32.15
C VAL A 379 -32.48 34.91 -33.58
N ALA A 380 -33.44 34.02 -33.82
CA ALA A 380 -33.67 33.38 -35.11
C ALA A 380 -34.61 34.21 -35.99
N LEU A 381 -34.41 34.15 -37.30
CA LEU A 381 -35.39 34.67 -38.27
C LEU A 381 -36.54 33.66 -38.41
N VAL A 382 -37.74 34.16 -38.66
CA VAL A 382 -38.91 33.33 -38.94
C VAL A 382 -39.15 33.37 -40.44
N GLU A 383 -39.03 32.22 -41.09
CA GLU A 383 -39.24 32.10 -42.55
C GLU A 383 -40.08 30.84 -42.82
N ASP A 384 -40.76 30.82 -43.97
CA ASP A 384 -41.44 29.61 -44.42
C ASP A 384 -40.42 28.66 -45.08
N LEU A 385 -40.33 27.42 -44.59
CA LEU A 385 -39.44 26.39 -45.13
C LEU A 385 -40.26 25.25 -45.78
N PRO A 386 -41.00 25.52 -46.87
CA PRO A 386 -41.96 24.58 -47.42
C PRO A 386 -41.27 23.34 -47.99
N GLY A 387 -41.84 22.16 -47.70
CA GLY A 387 -41.41 20.88 -48.27
C GLY A 387 -40.04 20.36 -47.80
N ARG A 388 -39.41 20.98 -46.79
CA ARG A 388 -38.11 20.54 -46.26
C ARG A 388 -38.27 19.61 -45.06
N GLN A 389 -37.40 18.59 -44.97
CA GLN A 389 -37.38 17.63 -43.87
C GLN A 389 -36.91 18.23 -42.53
N TYR A 390 -36.27 19.40 -42.55
CA TYR A 390 -35.77 20.10 -41.38
C TYR A 390 -36.65 21.32 -41.06
N LYS A 391 -36.81 21.61 -39.78
CA LYS A 391 -37.63 22.70 -39.25
C LYS A 391 -36.80 23.88 -38.74
N LEU A 392 -35.48 23.72 -38.67
CA LEU A 392 -34.53 24.77 -38.32
C LEU A 392 -33.33 24.77 -39.28
N VAL A 393 -32.73 25.95 -39.46
CA VAL A 393 -31.41 26.12 -40.07
C VAL A 393 -30.50 26.80 -39.05
N ILE A 394 -29.39 26.18 -38.66
CA ILE A 394 -28.42 26.78 -37.73
C ILE A 394 -27.33 27.49 -38.53
N GLY A 395 -27.28 28.82 -38.35
CA GLY A 395 -26.37 29.69 -39.08
C GLY A 395 -25.03 29.92 -38.39
N LYS A 396 -24.07 30.51 -39.11
CA LYS A 396 -22.68 30.76 -38.67
C LYS A 396 -22.53 31.34 -37.26
N ARG A 397 -23.43 32.25 -36.84
CA ARG A 397 -23.37 32.90 -35.52
C ARG A 397 -23.50 31.93 -34.34
N ASP A 398 -24.22 30.83 -34.55
CA ASP A 398 -24.61 29.89 -33.51
C ASP A 398 -23.74 28.60 -33.55
N LEU A 399 -22.71 28.58 -34.41
CA LEU A 399 -21.84 27.43 -34.67
C LEU A 399 -20.43 27.57 -34.06
N SER A 400 -20.16 28.63 -33.29
CA SER A 400 -18.81 28.94 -32.78
C SER A 400 -18.19 27.83 -31.93
N ASP A 401 -19.01 27.08 -31.19
CA ASP A 401 -18.59 26.02 -30.26
C ASP A 401 -18.61 24.61 -30.89
N PHE A 402 -18.79 24.54 -32.21
CA PHE A 402 -18.96 23.29 -32.93
C PHE A 402 -17.94 23.09 -34.05
N LEU A 403 -17.67 21.83 -34.39
CA LEU A 403 -16.93 21.41 -35.59
C LEU A 403 -17.89 20.63 -36.49
N ILE A 404 -17.94 20.96 -37.79
CA ILE A 404 -18.87 20.31 -38.72
C ILE A 404 -18.14 19.16 -39.40
N ASP A 405 -18.69 17.95 -39.27
CA ASP A 405 -18.26 16.74 -39.97
C ASP A 405 -19.38 16.29 -40.94
N PRO A 406 -19.25 16.57 -42.25
CA PRO A 406 -20.27 16.25 -43.24
C PRO A 406 -20.56 14.74 -43.40
N ALA A 407 -19.71 13.85 -42.88
CA ALA A 407 -19.89 12.40 -42.98
C ALA A 407 -20.82 11.83 -41.89
N ARG A 408 -21.18 12.62 -40.88
CA ARG A 408 -21.92 12.17 -39.70
C ARG A 408 -23.44 12.19 -39.90
N LYS A 409 -24.11 11.06 -39.66
CA LYS A 409 -25.58 10.89 -39.73
C LYS A 409 -26.24 11.02 -38.34
N TYR A 410 -27.40 11.68 -38.24
CA TYR A 410 -28.11 11.90 -36.97
C TYR A 410 -28.84 10.64 -36.46
N LYS A 411 -28.95 10.46 -35.13
CA LYS A 411 -29.62 9.32 -34.45
C LYS A 411 -30.82 9.78 -33.63
N ASP A 412 -31.95 9.10 -33.77
CA ASP A 412 -33.21 9.46 -33.13
C ASP A 412 -33.53 8.53 -31.95
N SER A 413 -33.81 9.08 -30.76
CA SER A 413 -34.39 8.30 -29.64
C SER A 413 -34.95 9.18 -28.51
N THR A 414 -36.09 8.76 -27.96
CA THR A 414 -36.80 9.35 -26.82
C THR A 414 -37.21 8.26 -25.84
N LYS A 415 -37.00 8.46 -24.52
CA LYS A 415 -37.92 7.98 -23.45
C LYS A 415 -37.62 8.63 -22.07
N LYS A 416 -38.70 8.98 -21.36
CA LYS A 416 -38.81 9.76 -20.09
C LYS A 416 -38.73 8.87 -18.82
N ILE A 417 -38.31 9.45 -17.67
CA ILE A 417 -38.51 8.91 -16.31
C ILE A 417 -38.95 10.04 -15.35
N SER A 418 -39.89 9.73 -14.45
CA SER A 418 -40.46 10.57 -13.37
C SER A 418 -39.75 10.40 -12.00
N VAL A 419 -39.93 11.37 -11.10
CA VAL A 419 -39.21 11.54 -9.81
C VAL A 419 -40.13 11.34 -8.60
N SER A 420 -39.61 10.80 -7.49
CA SER A 420 -40.14 11.01 -6.13
C SER A 420 -39.00 11.10 -5.08
N ALA A 421 -39.28 11.75 -3.94
CA ALA A 421 -38.33 12.42 -3.03
C ALA A 421 -38.39 11.94 -1.56
N LYS A 422 -37.47 12.50 -0.73
CA LYS A 422 -37.38 12.60 0.76
C LYS A 422 -36.73 11.42 1.53
N SER A 423 -36.04 11.55 2.68
CA SER A 423 -35.71 12.67 3.61
C SER A 423 -34.64 12.24 4.67
N ASP A 424 -33.88 13.25 5.17
CA ASP A 424 -33.34 13.60 6.52
C ASP A 424 -32.73 12.62 7.55
N SER A 425 -31.54 12.98 8.11
CA SER A 425 -31.37 13.44 9.53
C SER A 425 -29.90 13.74 9.96
N THR A 426 -29.71 14.98 10.45
CA THR A 426 -28.76 15.73 11.34
C THR A 426 -27.54 15.15 12.14
N PRO A 427 -26.59 16.02 12.60
CA PRO A 427 -25.35 15.70 13.37
C PRO A 427 -25.29 16.19 14.85
N LEU A 428 -24.34 15.64 15.65
CA LEU A 428 -23.82 16.15 16.95
C LEU A 428 -22.32 16.54 16.76
N ASP A 429 -21.65 17.45 17.48
CA ASP A 429 -21.59 17.72 18.94
C ASP A 429 -20.72 18.97 19.26
N SER A 430 -20.73 19.49 20.51
CA SER A 430 -19.76 20.52 21.00
C SER A 430 -19.43 20.42 22.52
N GLY A 431 -18.13 20.23 22.88
CA GLY A 431 -17.56 20.58 24.22
C GLY A 431 -16.30 19.84 24.77
N SER A 432 -15.20 20.60 25.04
CA SER A 432 -14.08 20.42 26.02
C SER A 432 -12.72 19.75 25.65
N GLY A 433 -11.60 20.49 25.89
CA GLY A 433 -10.20 20.07 26.16
C GLY A 433 -9.38 19.24 25.13
N ILE A 434 -8.10 19.59 24.89
CA ILE A 434 -7.18 18.72 24.11
C ILE A 434 -6.86 17.46 24.92
N ASN A 435 -7.27 16.29 24.41
CA ASN A 435 -7.00 15.01 25.05
C ASN A 435 -5.68 14.39 24.54
N TYR A 436 -4.60 14.56 25.31
CA TYR A 436 -3.28 14.06 24.94
C TYR A 436 -3.15 12.54 24.92
N SER A 437 -4.01 11.79 25.64
CA SER A 437 -4.03 10.32 25.52
C SER A 437 -4.53 9.87 24.15
N VAL A 438 -5.44 10.62 23.51
CA VAL A 438 -5.87 10.35 22.13
C VAL A 438 -4.75 10.67 21.15
N ILE A 439 -4.07 11.81 21.32
CA ILE A 439 -2.92 12.21 20.50
C ILE A 439 -1.79 11.18 20.60
N ASP A 440 -1.47 10.74 21.81
CA ASP A 440 -0.44 9.73 22.07
C ASP A 440 -0.74 8.42 21.33
N ASN A 441 -1.96 7.91 21.43
CA ASN A 441 -2.38 6.70 20.71
C ASN A 441 -2.33 6.88 19.18
N GLU A 442 -2.67 8.07 18.67
CA GLU A 442 -2.65 8.36 17.24
C GLU A 442 -1.22 8.46 16.70
N LEU A 443 -0.32 9.19 17.37
CA LEU A 443 1.11 9.24 17.00
C LEU A 443 1.76 7.87 17.11
N ALA A 444 1.41 7.12 18.17
CA ALA A 444 1.85 5.75 18.39
C ALA A 444 1.45 4.82 17.24
N ASP A 445 0.24 4.95 16.69
CA ASP A 445 -0.20 4.15 15.56
C ASP A 445 0.49 4.57 14.25
N ILE A 446 0.66 5.88 14.03
CA ILE A 446 1.32 6.42 12.83
C ILE A 446 2.80 5.98 12.79
N ASP A 447 3.54 6.16 13.87
CA ASP A 447 4.96 5.78 13.94
C ASP A 447 5.15 4.26 13.81
N ARG A 448 4.19 3.47 14.32
CA ARG A 448 4.18 2.01 14.16
C ARG A 448 4.02 1.58 12.70
N GLN A 449 3.30 2.35 11.88
CA GLN A 449 3.12 2.07 10.45
C GLN A 449 4.33 2.47 9.60
N ALA A 450 5.03 3.55 9.98
CA ALA A 450 6.15 4.10 9.20
C ALA A 450 7.44 3.24 9.21
N ARG A 451 7.58 2.28 10.14
CA ARG A 451 8.68 1.30 10.34
C ARG A 451 9.99 1.57 9.54
N LEU A 452 10.70 2.64 9.87
CA LEU A 452 11.92 3.09 9.16
C LEU A 452 12.95 1.99 8.87
N VAL A 453 13.31 1.19 9.88
CA VAL A 453 14.37 0.17 9.75
C VAL A 453 13.98 -0.93 8.75
N TYR A 454 12.69 -1.26 8.65
CA TYR A 454 12.22 -2.27 7.70
C TYR A 454 12.47 -1.85 6.25
N HIS A 455 12.26 -0.57 5.93
CA HIS A 455 12.41 -0.04 4.58
C HIS A 455 13.88 0.24 4.20
N LEU A 456 14.79 0.32 5.17
CA LEU A 456 16.21 0.59 4.96
C LEU A 456 17.10 -0.66 4.90
N ASN A 457 16.51 -1.86 4.89
CA ASN A 457 17.26 -3.11 4.75
C ASN A 457 17.25 -3.54 3.28
N PRO A 458 18.41 -3.59 2.60
CA PRO A 458 18.50 -4.08 1.23
C PRO A 458 18.08 -5.54 1.12
N LEU A 459 17.22 -5.86 0.15
CA LEU A 459 16.72 -7.21 -0.14
C LEU A 459 17.82 -8.14 -0.70
N ASN A 460 18.83 -7.56 -1.34
CA ASN A 460 19.93 -8.26 -2.00
C ASN A 460 21.28 -8.17 -1.23
N LEU A 461 21.26 -7.82 0.07
CA LEU A 461 22.49 -7.55 0.84
C LEU A 461 23.54 -8.68 0.76
N GLU A 462 23.12 -9.94 0.88
CA GLU A 462 24.05 -11.08 0.89
C GLU A 462 24.69 -11.33 -0.48
N SER A 463 23.93 -11.19 -1.58
CA SER A 463 24.48 -11.32 -2.94
C SER A 463 25.44 -10.17 -3.25
N GLU A 464 25.10 -8.95 -2.84
CA GLU A 464 25.93 -7.77 -3.00
C GLU A 464 27.23 -7.87 -2.20
N LYS A 465 27.16 -8.39 -0.98
CA LYS A 465 28.35 -8.68 -0.15
C LYS A 465 29.29 -9.66 -0.84
N ALA A 466 28.76 -10.75 -1.40
CA ALA A 466 29.57 -11.73 -2.12
C ALA A 466 30.22 -11.13 -3.38
N ALA A 467 29.50 -10.28 -4.11
CA ALA A 467 30.06 -9.57 -5.27
C ALA A 467 31.17 -8.59 -4.87
N PHE A 468 30.94 -7.77 -3.83
CA PHE A 468 31.91 -6.81 -3.31
C PHE A 468 33.21 -7.45 -2.83
N LEU A 469 33.14 -8.61 -2.17
CA LEU A 469 34.35 -9.29 -1.69
C LEU A 469 35.18 -9.90 -2.84
N ARG A 470 34.57 -10.15 -4.01
CA ARG A 470 35.29 -10.68 -5.19
C ARG A 470 35.97 -9.59 -6.01
N ASP A 471 35.36 -8.42 -6.14
CA ASP A 471 35.88 -7.32 -6.95
C ASP A 471 36.21 -6.08 -6.10
N LYS A 472 37.50 -5.75 -6.04
CA LYS A 472 38.02 -4.61 -5.27
C LYS A 472 37.54 -3.24 -5.79
N LYS A 473 37.01 -3.14 -7.01
CA LYS A 473 36.50 -1.89 -7.59
C LYS A 473 34.97 -1.79 -7.54
N TYR A 474 34.28 -2.85 -7.13
CA TYR A 474 32.82 -2.90 -7.12
C TYR A 474 32.22 -2.06 -5.99
N ASN A 475 31.07 -1.42 -6.28
CA ASN A 475 30.23 -0.79 -5.27
C ASN A 475 28.87 -1.49 -5.30
N PRO A 476 28.37 -1.98 -4.14
CA PRO A 476 27.06 -2.62 -4.04
C PRO A 476 25.93 -1.80 -4.66
N GLN A 477 24.98 -2.47 -5.29
CA GLN A 477 23.76 -1.86 -5.80
C GLN A 477 22.58 -2.38 -4.98
N PHE A 478 22.07 -1.57 -4.05
CA PHE A 478 21.06 -2.03 -3.11
C PHE A 478 19.65 -1.92 -3.68
N VAL A 479 18.83 -2.95 -3.42
CA VAL A 479 17.40 -2.98 -3.77
C VAL A 479 16.58 -2.95 -2.48
N TYR A 480 15.62 -2.04 -2.36
CA TYR A 480 14.80 -1.88 -1.15
C TYR A 480 13.36 -2.37 -1.33
N PRO A 481 12.68 -2.76 -0.24
CA PRO A 481 11.28 -3.16 -0.31
C PRO A 481 10.34 -1.97 -0.54
N ASP A 482 9.26 -2.21 -1.28
CA ASP A 482 8.18 -1.24 -1.47
C ASP A 482 7.60 -0.74 -0.13
N LEU A 483 7.12 0.50 -0.13
CA LEU A 483 6.44 1.08 1.03
C LEU A 483 5.14 0.32 1.32
N LYS A 484 5.05 -0.23 2.54
CA LYS A 484 3.88 -0.98 3.03
C LYS A 484 2.81 -0.07 3.65
N PHE A 485 2.98 1.24 3.56
CA PHE A 485 2.05 2.24 4.06
C PHE A 485 1.90 3.36 3.02
N ASP A 486 0.84 4.16 3.13
CA ASP A 486 0.62 5.34 2.29
C ASP A 486 1.18 6.57 3.03
N PRO A 487 2.32 7.14 2.59
CA PRO A 487 2.94 8.27 3.26
C PRO A 487 2.06 9.52 3.31
N PHE A 488 1.26 9.75 2.26
CA PHE A 488 0.34 10.88 2.20
C PHE A 488 -0.76 10.74 3.26
N ARG A 489 -1.31 9.53 3.43
CA ARG A 489 -2.30 9.27 4.48
C ARG A 489 -1.74 9.51 5.88
N LEU A 490 -0.51 9.08 6.15
CA LEU A 490 0.12 9.30 7.45
C LEU A 490 0.39 10.79 7.69
N ARG A 491 0.82 11.55 6.67
CA ARG A 491 0.97 13.00 6.73
C ARG A 491 -0.34 13.73 7.04
N GLU A 492 -1.43 13.39 6.38
CA GLU A 492 -2.73 14.03 6.63
C GLU A 492 -3.24 13.74 8.06
N ARG A 493 -3.02 12.51 8.57
CA ARG A 493 -3.31 12.20 9.98
C ARG A 493 -2.47 13.03 10.93
N LEU A 494 -1.17 13.17 10.67
CA LEU A 494 -0.30 14.04 11.48
C LEU A 494 -0.77 15.50 11.44
N LYS A 495 -1.14 16.03 10.28
CA LYS A 495 -1.67 17.41 10.15
C LYS A 495 -2.93 17.66 10.97
N SER A 496 -3.80 16.64 11.11
CA SER A 496 -5.02 16.77 11.92
C SER A 496 -4.78 16.81 13.44
N ILE A 497 -3.56 16.51 13.89
CA ILE A 497 -3.19 16.57 15.31
C ILE A 497 -2.86 18.02 15.68
N VAL A 498 -3.70 18.58 16.55
CA VAL A 498 -3.55 19.90 17.16
C VAL A 498 -2.93 19.73 18.55
N CYS A 499 -1.86 20.48 18.82
CA CYS A 499 -1.22 20.57 20.14
C CYS A 499 -1.26 22.03 20.60
N ASP A 500 -1.32 22.26 21.91
CA ASP A 500 -1.15 23.58 22.51
C ASP A 500 0.33 23.85 22.88
N ASP A 501 0.58 24.97 23.55
CA ASP A 501 1.92 25.40 23.99
C ASP A 501 2.25 24.97 25.43
N SER A 502 1.49 24.05 26.04
CA SER A 502 1.89 23.43 27.31
C SER A 502 3.17 22.60 27.14
N PRO A 503 3.92 22.30 28.22
CA PRO A 503 5.09 21.40 28.13
C PRO A 503 4.79 20.07 27.42
N LEU A 504 3.60 19.51 27.67
CA LEU A 504 3.14 18.28 27.03
C LEU A 504 2.81 18.52 25.54
N GLY A 505 2.15 19.62 25.21
CA GLY A 505 1.86 20.04 23.84
C GLY A 505 3.12 20.22 22.99
N MET A 506 4.17 20.84 23.56
CA MET A 506 5.48 20.98 22.93
C MET A 506 6.13 19.62 22.63
N ILE A 507 6.09 18.67 23.58
CA ILE A 507 6.63 17.30 23.39
C ILE A 507 5.90 16.57 22.26
N PHE A 508 4.57 16.60 22.25
CA PHE A 508 3.78 15.94 21.20
C PHE A 508 3.96 16.61 19.84
N LYS A 509 4.10 17.94 19.80
CA LYS A 509 4.40 18.69 18.58
C LYS A 509 5.79 18.32 18.03
N ALA A 510 6.81 18.28 18.87
CA ALA A 510 8.14 17.85 18.49
C ALA A 510 8.14 16.41 17.94
N LYS A 511 7.38 15.50 18.59
CA LYS A 511 7.25 14.11 18.12
C LYS A 511 6.55 14.02 16.77
N LYS A 512 5.48 14.81 16.57
CA LYS A 512 4.78 14.92 15.30
C LYS A 512 5.74 15.33 14.18
N ASP A 513 6.56 16.35 14.41
CA ASP A 513 7.53 16.86 13.43
C ASP A 513 8.64 15.85 13.12
N GLU A 514 9.13 15.12 14.12
CA GLU A 514 10.06 14.00 13.92
C GLU A 514 9.45 12.92 13.02
N ILE A 515 8.20 12.51 13.28
CA ILE A 515 7.52 11.49 12.46
C ILE A 515 7.34 12.00 11.03
N LEU A 516 7.03 13.29 10.81
CA LEU A 516 6.95 13.88 9.47
C LEU A 516 8.28 13.79 8.71
N ARG A 517 9.39 14.13 9.36
CA ARG A 517 10.75 14.01 8.78
C ARG A 517 11.10 12.55 8.48
N LYS A 518 10.73 11.63 9.37
CA LYS A 518 10.89 10.18 9.18
C LYS A 518 10.09 9.63 7.99
N LEU A 519 8.84 10.07 7.81
CA LEU A 519 8.05 9.73 6.63
C LEU A 519 8.71 10.27 5.35
N SER A 520 9.21 11.51 5.39
CA SER A 520 9.93 12.10 4.27
C SER A 520 11.18 11.31 3.92
N LEU A 521 11.95 10.85 4.90
CA LEU A 521 13.14 10.05 4.65
C LEU A 521 12.80 8.72 3.96
N VAL A 522 11.77 8.02 4.46
CA VAL A 522 11.35 6.71 3.92
C VAL A 522 10.84 6.83 2.48
N GLU A 523 10.14 7.91 2.14
CA GLU A 523 9.68 8.18 0.77
C GLU A 523 10.81 8.36 -0.25
N HIS A 524 11.99 8.78 0.21
CA HIS A 524 13.10 9.14 -0.66
C HIS A 524 14.20 8.07 -0.67
N ILE A 525 13.95 6.88 -0.11
CA ILE A 525 14.84 5.72 -0.25
C ILE A 525 15.05 5.43 -1.74
N GLY A 526 16.31 5.26 -2.14
CA GLY A 526 16.72 5.04 -3.52
C GLY A 526 16.79 6.30 -4.39
N THR A 527 16.47 7.49 -3.84
CA THR A 527 16.53 8.75 -4.58
C THR A 527 17.69 9.65 -4.14
N ASP A 528 18.09 10.59 -4.99
CA ASP A 528 19.17 11.56 -4.69
C ASP A 528 18.88 12.43 -3.45
N ALA A 529 17.60 12.62 -3.12
CA ALA A 529 17.19 13.42 -1.96
C ALA A 529 17.35 12.68 -0.61
N PHE A 530 17.62 11.37 -0.62
CA PHE A 530 17.69 10.55 0.59
C PHE A 530 18.66 11.12 1.64
N SER A 531 19.89 11.43 1.22
CA SER A 531 20.95 11.91 2.12
C SER A 531 20.56 13.24 2.79
N TYR A 532 19.97 14.16 2.03
CA TYR A 532 19.46 15.42 2.56
C TYR A 532 18.34 15.19 3.59
N LYS A 533 17.41 14.29 3.29
CA LYS A 533 16.35 13.91 4.26
C LYS A 533 16.89 13.19 5.50
N SER A 534 18.02 12.49 5.38
CA SER A 534 18.69 11.89 6.54
C SER A 534 19.26 12.98 7.44
N VAL A 535 19.89 14.01 6.84
CA VAL A 535 20.40 15.17 7.58
C VAL A 535 19.27 15.96 8.24
N GLU A 536 18.12 16.16 7.58
CA GLU A 536 16.96 16.81 8.21
C GLU A 536 16.47 16.07 9.47
N LEU A 537 16.55 14.74 9.49
CA LEU A 537 16.04 13.91 10.59
C LEU A 537 17.06 13.71 11.72
N PHE A 538 18.29 13.32 11.38
CA PHE A 538 19.32 12.94 12.36
C PHE A 538 20.40 13.99 12.54
N GLY A 539 20.49 14.98 11.64
CA GLY A 539 21.59 15.93 11.58
C GLY A 539 22.80 15.40 10.79
N ARG A 540 23.88 16.16 10.85
CA ARG A 540 25.19 15.85 10.27
C ARG A 540 26.28 16.08 11.34
N PRO A 541 27.38 15.30 11.35
CA PRO A 541 28.55 15.61 12.15
C PRO A 541 29.06 17.04 11.86
N ASP A 542 29.23 17.84 12.91
CA ASP A 542 29.91 19.13 12.85
C ASP A 542 31.41 18.98 13.12
N GLU A 543 32.17 20.07 12.97
CA GLU A 543 33.62 20.05 13.15
C GLU A 543 34.04 19.64 14.57
N ALA A 544 33.28 20.06 15.59
CA ALA A 544 33.56 19.75 16.99
C ALA A 544 33.46 18.25 17.28
N ILE A 545 32.37 17.59 16.84
CA ILE A 545 32.22 16.14 17.04
C ILE A 545 33.18 15.32 16.18
N ILE A 546 33.53 15.81 14.99
CA ILE A 546 34.55 15.18 14.13
C ILE A 546 35.91 15.22 14.82
N LEU A 547 36.31 16.36 15.39
CA LEU A 547 37.56 16.50 16.12
C LEU A 547 37.58 15.60 17.35
N SER A 548 36.53 15.64 18.18
CA SER A 548 36.39 14.75 19.33
C SER A 548 36.46 13.27 18.96
N ALA A 549 35.90 12.88 17.80
CA ALA A 549 35.96 11.51 17.32
C ALA A 549 37.38 11.11 16.89
N LYS A 550 38.12 12.02 16.24
CA LYS A 550 39.53 11.79 15.89
C LYS A 550 40.39 11.61 17.14
N GLU A 551 40.30 12.53 18.10
CA GLU A 551 41.01 12.47 19.39
C GLU A 551 40.70 11.16 20.14
N TYR A 552 39.43 10.74 20.17
CA TYR A 552 39.04 9.48 20.81
C TYR A 552 39.65 8.26 20.11
N LEU A 553 39.79 8.29 18.78
CA LEU A 553 40.37 7.21 17.99
C LEU A 553 41.90 7.17 18.06
N GLU A 554 42.57 8.24 18.50
CA GLU A 554 44.01 8.20 18.79
C GLU A 554 44.34 7.27 19.97
N GLY A 555 43.39 7.10 20.90
CA GLY A 555 43.51 6.18 22.03
C GLY A 555 43.40 4.70 21.67
N LYS A 556 43.13 4.35 20.40
CA LYS A 556 42.97 2.95 19.99
C LYS A 556 44.30 2.20 20.04
N PRO A 557 44.30 0.90 20.39
CA PRO A 557 45.51 0.10 20.31
C PRO A 557 45.99 -0.04 18.86
N ALA A 558 47.28 -0.30 18.67
CA ALA A 558 47.85 -0.59 17.34
C ALA A 558 47.20 -1.81 16.68
N LYS A 559 46.76 -2.78 17.50
CA LYS A 559 46.00 -3.95 17.09
C LYS A 559 44.96 -4.28 18.16
N PHE A 560 43.71 -4.47 17.75
CA PHE A 560 42.64 -4.87 18.66
C PHE A 560 42.85 -6.29 19.19
N ALA A 561 42.42 -6.54 20.42
CA ALA A 561 42.44 -7.87 21.00
C ALA A 561 41.54 -8.84 20.22
N ASN A 562 42.01 -10.08 20.03
CA ASN A 562 41.18 -11.13 19.46
C ASN A 562 40.23 -11.66 20.52
N GLU A 563 38.92 -11.54 20.29
CA GLU A 563 37.92 -12.10 21.18
C GLU A 563 37.85 -13.64 21.05
N LYS A 564 37.85 -14.34 22.19
CA LYS A 564 37.52 -15.77 22.23
C LYS A 564 35.99 -15.94 22.19
N LEU A 565 35.46 -16.27 21.02
CA LEU A 565 34.03 -16.46 20.81
C LEU A 565 33.63 -17.92 21.10
N ASP A 566 33.43 -18.30 22.35
CA ASP A 566 33.12 -19.67 22.80
C ASP A 566 31.70 -19.86 23.33
N ILE A 567 30.87 -18.81 23.34
CA ILE A 567 29.46 -18.88 23.74
C ILE A 567 28.57 -18.86 22.49
N GLY A 568 27.90 -19.98 22.20
CA GLY A 568 26.90 -20.07 21.14
C GLY A 568 25.59 -19.34 21.48
N TYR A 569 24.81 -19.01 20.46
CA TYR A 569 23.55 -18.27 20.62
C TYR A 569 22.53 -18.99 21.52
N GLU A 570 22.50 -20.33 21.55
CA GLU A 570 21.62 -21.11 22.42
C GLU A 570 21.91 -20.85 23.89
N LYS A 571 23.19 -20.81 24.27
CA LYS A 571 23.61 -20.47 25.64
C LYS A 571 23.34 -19.00 25.95
N ALA A 572 23.59 -18.10 24.99
CA ALA A 572 23.32 -16.68 25.15
C ALA A 572 21.83 -16.40 25.41
N VAL A 573 20.92 -17.12 24.75
CA VAL A 573 19.46 -17.02 24.99
C VAL A 573 19.13 -17.27 26.46
N GLY A 574 19.63 -18.35 27.05
CA GLY A 574 19.38 -18.67 28.47
C GLY A 574 19.94 -17.61 29.42
N VAL A 575 21.09 -17.00 29.08
CA VAL A 575 21.66 -15.89 29.87
C VAL A 575 20.75 -14.66 29.79
N PHE A 576 20.29 -14.26 28.60
CA PHE A 576 19.39 -13.12 28.44
C PHE A 576 18.06 -13.32 29.17
N GLU A 577 17.46 -14.51 29.08
CA GLU A 577 16.23 -14.86 29.81
C GLU A 577 16.43 -14.77 31.33
N SER A 578 17.58 -15.24 31.83
CA SER A 578 17.91 -15.18 33.25
C SER A 578 18.03 -13.74 33.75
N VAL A 579 18.67 -12.86 32.97
CA VAL A 579 18.79 -11.43 33.31
C VAL A 579 17.43 -10.74 33.29
N LEU A 580 16.60 -10.98 32.27
CA LEU A 580 15.23 -10.42 32.20
C LEU A 580 14.40 -10.84 33.42
N LYS A 581 14.48 -12.13 33.80
CA LYS A 581 13.81 -12.66 34.99
C LYS A 581 14.31 -12.00 36.27
N LYS A 582 15.60 -11.69 36.38
CA LYS A 582 16.20 -10.99 37.53
C LYS A 582 15.56 -9.63 37.77
N TYR A 583 15.28 -8.89 36.69
CA TYR A 583 14.56 -7.60 36.75
C TYR A 583 13.03 -7.75 36.87
N GLY A 584 12.50 -8.97 37.02
CA GLY A 584 11.06 -9.25 37.13
C GLY A 584 10.29 -9.12 35.81
N LEU A 585 10.98 -9.15 34.66
CA LEU A 585 10.40 -8.94 33.33
C LEU A 585 9.98 -10.27 32.68
N ASN A 586 9.09 -11.01 33.35
CA ASN A 586 8.68 -12.35 32.92
C ASN A 586 7.88 -12.37 31.60
N ASP A 587 7.31 -11.24 31.21
CA ASP A 587 6.58 -11.11 29.94
C ASP A 587 7.51 -10.97 28.73
N TRP A 588 8.81 -10.73 28.96
CA TRP A 588 9.80 -10.67 27.90
C TRP A 588 10.19 -12.07 27.41
N LYS A 589 10.24 -12.22 26.09
CA LYS A 589 10.63 -13.47 25.42
C LYS A 589 11.91 -13.26 24.62
N VAL A 590 12.83 -14.22 24.67
CA VAL A 590 13.99 -14.21 23.80
C VAL A 590 13.69 -15.09 22.58
N LYS A 591 13.77 -14.53 21.38
CA LYS A 591 13.49 -15.25 20.12
C LYS A 591 14.72 -15.30 19.23
N VAL A 592 14.96 -16.47 18.64
CA VAL A 592 16.02 -16.66 17.64
C VAL A 592 15.51 -16.21 16.27
N SER A 593 16.32 -15.42 15.56
CA SER A 593 16.01 -14.92 14.22
C SER A 593 17.10 -15.29 13.22
N GLU A 594 16.69 -15.70 12.02
CA GLU A 594 17.61 -16.11 10.95
C GLU A 594 18.08 -14.93 10.08
N SER A 595 17.40 -13.78 10.13
CA SER A 595 17.61 -12.65 9.20
C SER A 595 17.90 -11.32 9.94
N MET A 596 19.03 -11.28 10.66
CA MET A 596 19.49 -10.09 11.40
C MET A 596 20.91 -9.67 11.05
N VAL A 597 21.17 -8.35 11.06
CA VAL A 597 22.51 -7.76 10.88
C VAL A 597 23.27 -7.63 12.21
N SER A 598 22.56 -7.32 13.29
CA SER A 598 23.10 -7.28 14.65
C SER A 598 22.96 -8.63 15.34
N ASP A 599 23.83 -8.94 16.30
CA ASP A 599 23.81 -10.23 17.00
C ASP A 599 22.69 -10.34 18.04
N CYS A 600 22.31 -9.21 18.65
CA CYS A 600 21.19 -9.07 19.57
C CYS A 600 20.51 -7.72 19.33
N MET A 601 19.19 -7.63 19.56
CA MET A 601 18.43 -6.39 19.46
C MET A 601 17.12 -6.46 20.26
N ALA A 602 16.85 -5.46 21.08
CA ALA A 602 15.55 -5.27 21.73
C ALA A 602 14.48 -4.91 20.68
N GLY A 603 13.45 -5.75 20.58
CA GLY A 603 12.33 -5.62 19.66
C GLY A 603 11.10 -4.97 20.29
N LYS A 604 9.99 -4.99 19.54
CA LYS A 604 8.66 -4.58 20.05
C LYS A 604 7.96 -5.78 20.68
N GLU A 605 6.89 -5.52 21.44
CA GLU A 605 6.03 -6.55 22.06
C GLU A 605 6.81 -7.46 23.03
N ASN A 606 7.76 -6.87 23.78
CA ASN A 606 8.57 -7.54 24.80
C ASN A 606 9.34 -8.74 24.22
N ILE A 607 9.95 -8.57 23.05
CA ILE A 607 10.79 -9.59 22.42
C ILE A 607 12.22 -9.09 22.33
N LEU A 608 13.18 -9.85 22.85
CA LEU A 608 14.60 -9.68 22.59
C LEU A 608 15.00 -10.66 21.48
N PHE A 609 15.55 -10.17 20.38
CA PHE A 609 15.96 -11.04 19.27
C PHE A 609 17.44 -11.38 19.35
N VAL A 610 17.77 -12.66 19.15
CA VAL A 610 19.15 -13.16 19.04
C VAL A 610 19.35 -13.78 17.66
N ARG A 611 20.47 -13.44 17.00
CA ARG A 611 20.77 -13.96 15.66
C ARG A 611 21.20 -15.43 15.71
N LYS A 612 20.56 -16.28 14.91
CA LYS A 612 20.95 -17.68 14.75
C LYS A 612 22.40 -17.79 14.27
N GLY A 613 23.18 -18.65 14.92
CA GLY A 613 24.61 -18.85 14.59
C GLY A 613 25.54 -17.75 15.10
N ALA A 614 25.06 -16.78 15.90
CA ALA A 614 25.95 -15.82 16.54
C ALA A 614 26.81 -16.50 17.62
N MET A 615 28.07 -16.08 17.69
CA MET A 615 29.04 -16.51 18.70
C MET A 615 29.50 -15.29 19.52
N PHE A 616 29.62 -15.48 20.83
CA PHE A 616 29.91 -14.41 21.78
C PHE A 616 31.12 -14.78 22.65
N SER A 617 31.91 -13.78 23.02
CA SER A 617 32.76 -13.85 24.20
C SER A 617 31.93 -13.49 25.44
N GLU A 618 32.38 -13.86 26.63
CA GLU A 618 31.73 -13.48 27.89
C GLU A 618 31.59 -11.95 28.02
N GLN A 619 32.67 -11.23 27.72
CA GLN A 619 32.67 -9.77 27.74
C GLN A 619 31.67 -9.18 26.73
N ARG A 620 31.60 -9.71 25.52
CA ARG A 620 30.62 -9.24 24.51
C ARG A 620 29.19 -9.53 24.90
N LEU A 621 28.94 -10.68 25.54
CA LEU A 621 27.62 -11.00 26.06
C LEU A 621 27.22 -10.00 27.15
N ASN A 622 28.11 -9.69 28.08
CA ASN A 622 27.88 -8.67 29.12
C ASN A 622 27.63 -7.28 28.53
N MET A 623 28.41 -6.86 27.52
CA MET A 623 28.18 -5.60 26.82
C MET A 623 26.82 -5.53 26.11
N LEU A 624 26.31 -6.66 25.60
CA LEU A 624 24.98 -6.74 24.98
C LEU A 624 23.88 -6.71 26.04
N ILE A 625 24.07 -7.35 27.19
CA ILE A 625 23.15 -7.25 28.32
C ILE A 625 22.99 -5.79 28.72
N VAL A 626 24.09 -5.06 28.92
CA VAL A 626 24.03 -3.67 29.36
C VAL A 626 23.40 -2.74 28.32
N HIS A 627 23.68 -2.98 27.05
CA HIS A 627 23.17 -2.16 25.96
C HIS A 627 21.69 -2.43 25.66
N GLU A 628 21.34 -3.69 25.42
CA GLU A 628 19.99 -4.06 25.00
C GLU A 628 19.05 -4.14 26.19
N ILE A 629 19.43 -4.84 27.27
CA ILE A 629 18.55 -5.05 28.42
C ILE A 629 18.65 -3.86 29.39
N GLU A 630 19.82 -3.67 30.00
CA GLU A 630 19.95 -2.73 31.12
C GLU A 630 19.84 -1.27 30.69
N THR A 631 19.90 -0.96 29.39
CA THR A 631 19.57 0.37 28.87
C THR A 631 18.23 0.36 28.13
N HIS A 632 18.12 -0.26 26.95
CA HIS A 632 16.94 -0.09 26.08
C HIS A 632 15.65 -0.74 26.62
N VAL A 633 15.75 -1.89 27.31
CA VAL A 633 14.59 -2.55 27.93
C VAL A 633 14.18 -1.82 29.20
N LEU A 634 15.11 -1.55 30.13
CA LEU A 634 14.74 -0.90 31.40
C LEU A 634 14.16 0.50 31.20
N THR A 635 14.71 1.30 30.28
CA THR A 635 14.14 2.63 29.96
C THR A 635 12.77 2.52 29.29
N ALA A 636 12.51 1.48 28.49
CA ALA A 636 11.20 1.22 27.91
C ALA A 636 10.18 0.87 28.99
N GLU A 637 10.54 -0.02 29.92
CA GLU A 637 9.66 -0.46 31.00
C GLU A 637 9.36 0.67 31.98
N ASN A 638 10.36 1.46 32.38
CA ASN A 638 10.12 2.69 33.15
C ASN A 638 9.22 3.66 32.38
N GLY A 639 9.44 3.82 31.08
CA GLY A 639 8.60 4.64 30.22
C GLY A 639 7.15 4.13 30.12
N ASN A 640 6.93 2.82 30.20
CA ASN A 640 5.58 2.22 30.25
C ASN A 640 4.87 2.47 31.58
N LEU A 641 5.60 2.77 32.66
CA LEU A 641 5.03 3.19 33.95
C LEU A 641 4.61 4.67 33.97
N GLN A 642 4.96 5.45 32.95
CA GLN A 642 4.59 6.86 32.87
C GLN A 642 3.16 7.05 32.33
N PRO A 643 2.53 8.22 32.55
CA PRO A 643 1.14 8.48 32.15
C PRO A 643 0.85 8.37 30.64
N TYR A 644 1.89 8.47 29.78
CA TYR A 644 1.76 8.44 28.33
C TYR A 644 2.73 7.40 27.71
N LYS A 645 2.25 6.66 26.71
CA LYS A 645 2.98 5.59 26.03
C LYS A 645 4.20 6.11 25.26
N ILE A 646 4.22 7.40 24.92
CA ILE A 646 5.37 8.05 24.27
C ILE A 646 6.66 7.92 25.09
N PHE A 647 6.60 7.83 26.42
CA PHE A 647 7.79 7.67 27.26
C PHE A 647 8.44 6.30 27.09
N GLY A 648 7.67 5.21 26.95
CA GLY A 648 8.23 3.89 26.64
C GLY A 648 8.70 3.75 25.19
N ARG A 649 8.11 4.52 24.27
CA ARG A 649 8.39 4.47 22.83
C ARG A 649 9.50 5.40 22.36
N GLY A 650 9.67 6.56 23.00
CA GLY A 650 10.60 7.61 22.61
C GLY A 650 9.92 8.94 22.29
N LEU A 651 10.25 10.00 23.03
CA LEU A 651 10.00 11.40 22.68
C LEU A 651 10.84 11.80 21.45
N ALA A 652 10.68 13.01 20.92
CA ALA A 652 11.47 13.44 19.76
C ALA A 652 12.96 13.49 20.09
N GLY A 653 13.81 12.99 19.19
CA GLY A 653 15.28 13.02 19.35
C GLY A 653 15.83 12.08 20.42
N TYR A 654 14.99 11.22 21.03
CA TYR A 654 15.38 10.35 22.15
C TYR A 654 16.56 9.42 21.84
N LEU A 655 16.77 9.11 20.56
CA LEU A 655 17.80 8.18 20.10
C LEU A 655 19.21 8.63 20.51
N GLU A 656 19.50 9.94 20.47
CA GLU A 656 20.82 10.46 20.86
C GLU A 656 21.15 10.09 22.31
N THR A 657 20.23 10.32 23.25
CA THR A 657 20.44 10.01 24.66
C THR A 657 20.39 8.52 24.96
N GLN A 658 19.48 7.77 24.33
CA GLN A 658 19.41 6.32 24.54
C GLN A 658 20.67 5.60 24.04
N GLU A 659 21.12 5.89 22.82
CA GLU A 659 22.33 5.28 22.29
C GLU A 659 23.58 5.77 23.04
N GLY A 660 23.60 7.05 23.42
CA GLY A 660 24.66 7.62 24.23
C GLY A 660 24.79 6.99 25.62
N LEU A 661 23.67 6.81 26.31
CA LEU A 661 23.60 6.12 27.60
C LEU A 661 24.03 4.66 27.47
N ALA A 662 23.60 3.97 26.41
CA ALA A 662 23.98 2.59 26.16
C ALA A 662 25.49 2.44 25.90
N VAL A 663 26.09 3.35 25.12
CA VAL A 663 27.54 3.39 24.89
C VAL A 663 28.29 3.76 26.18
N ARG A 664 27.79 4.73 26.96
CA ARG A 664 28.37 5.09 28.26
C ARG A 664 28.38 3.89 29.20
N ASN A 665 27.27 3.17 29.32
CA ASN A 665 27.19 1.99 30.19
C ASN A 665 28.09 0.85 29.69
N GLN A 666 28.17 0.64 28.37
CA GLN A 666 29.14 -0.29 27.78
C GLN A 666 30.59 0.08 28.11
N SER A 667 30.94 1.37 28.05
CA SER A 667 32.32 1.84 28.28
C SER A 667 32.83 1.59 29.71
N ILE A 668 31.93 1.34 30.67
CA ILE A 668 32.30 0.98 32.05
C ILE A 668 32.81 -0.46 32.14
N LEU A 669 32.29 -1.35 31.28
CA LEU A 669 32.60 -2.78 31.27
C LEU A 669 33.59 -3.19 30.18
N CYS A 670 33.87 -2.29 29.23
CA CYS A 670 34.65 -2.60 28.04
C CYS A 670 36.14 -2.38 28.28
N ASP A 671 36.96 -3.38 27.97
CA ASP A 671 38.41 -3.22 27.97
C ASP A 671 38.83 -2.25 26.86
N LYS A 672 39.86 -1.44 27.16
CA LYS A 672 40.36 -0.40 26.24
C LYS A 672 40.88 -0.95 24.92
N ASP A 673 41.19 -2.24 24.84
CA ASP A 673 41.77 -2.87 23.64
C ASP A 673 40.73 -3.46 22.68
N MET A 674 39.43 -3.33 23.01
CA MET A 674 38.34 -3.89 22.22
C MET A 674 37.91 -2.96 21.09
N GLU A 675 37.76 -3.51 19.88
CA GLU A 675 37.25 -2.77 18.70
C GLU A 675 35.88 -2.11 18.97
N LYS A 676 35.07 -2.76 19.82
CA LYS A 676 33.73 -2.31 20.22
C LYS A 676 33.73 -1.02 21.06
N ASN A 677 34.85 -0.59 21.62
CA ASN A 677 34.92 0.69 22.33
C ASN A 677 35.01 1.88 21.34
N TYR A 678 35.62 1.67 20.18
CA TYR A 678 35.96 2.74 19.25
C TYR A 678 34.98 2.89 18.08
N TRP A 679 34.13 1.91 17.83
CA TRP A 679 33.16 1.99 16.73
C TRP A 679 32.22 3.22 16.79
N PRO A 680 31.80 3.76 17.96
CA PRO A 680 30.94 4.95 17.97
C PRO A 680 31.67 6.14 17.36
N ALA A 681 32.92 6.40 17.76
CA ALA A 681 33.74 7.47 17.19
C ALA A 681 34.02 7.23 15.70
N LEU A 682 34.33 5.98 15.31
CA LEU A 682 34.50 5.60 13.90
C LEU A 682 33.27 5.94 13.06
N SER A 683 32.06 5.73 13.60
CA SER A 683 30.82 6.00 12.87
C SER A 683 30.65 7.47 12.51
N VAL A 684 31.17 8.40 13.33
CA VAL A 684 31.19 9.84 13.03
C VAL A 684 32.01 10.11 11.79
N LEU A 685 33.23 9.58 11.75
CA LEU A 685 34.13 9.76 10.62
C LEU A 685 33.60 9.06 9.36
N ALA A 686 33.06 7.84 9.49
CA ALA A 686 32.48 7.12 8.36
C ALA A 686 31.28 7.86 7.75
N VAL A 687 30.41 8.47 8.57
CA VAL A 687 29.31 9.32 8.08
C VAL A 687 29.86 10.56 7.38
N ASN A 688 30.89 11.20 7.93
CA ASN A 688 31.55 12.35 7.30
C ASN A 688 32.12 11.99 5.92
N GLU A 689 32.88 10.90 5.83
CA GLU A 689 33.51 10.46 4.59
C GLU A 689 32.51 9.98 3.55
N ALA A 690 31.38 9.38 3.96
CA ALA A 690 30.33 8.93 3.05
C ALA A 690 29.71 10.06 2.19
N PHE A 691 29.76 11.32 2.65
CA PHE A 691 29.36 12.47 1.83
C PHE A 691 30.33 12.80 0.69
N ASN A 692 31.56 12.28 0.74
CA ASN A 692 32.61 12.57 -0.23
C ASN A 692 33.06 11.33 -1.01
N MET A 693 32.77 10.13 -0.50
CA MET A 693 33.27 8.86 -1.02
C MET A 693 32.16 7.91 -1.45
N SER A 694 32.50 6.95 -2.31
CA SER A 694 31.67 5.79 -2.64
C SER A 694 31.65 4.77 -1.48
N PHE A 695 30.80 3.74 -1.57
CA PHE A 695 30.81 2.62 -0.62
C PHE A 695 32.20 2.00 -0.46
N ARG A 696 32.89 1.73 -1.58
CA ARG A 696 34.24 1.20 -1.56
C ARG A 696 35.21 2.15 -0.86
N GLY A 697 35.12 3.45 -1.13
CA GLY A 697 35.96 4.46 -0.48
C GLY A 697 35.77 4.49 1.04
N VAL A 698 34.53 4.43 1.53
CA VAL A 698 34.25 4.32 2.97
C VAL A 698 34.82 3.03 3.55
N PHE A 699 34.65 1.90 2.86
CA PHE A 699 35.22 0.62 3.28
C PHE A 699 36.75 0.69 3.41
N ASP A 700 37.43 1.26 2.41
CA ASP A 700 38.88 1.40 2.39
C ASP A 700 39.38 2.36 3.48
N PHE A 701 38.66 3.47 3.70
CA PHE A 701 38.93 4.39 4.80
C PHE A 701 38.83 3.69 6.15
N VAL A 702 37.78 2.91 6.41
CA VAL A 702 37.65 2.19 7.68
C VAL A 702 38.76 1.13 7.84
N CYS A 703 39.12 0.43 6.76
CA CYS A 703 40.25 -0.51 6.78
C CYS A 703 41.58 0.18 7.07
N SER A 704 41.83 1.37 6.50
CA SER A 704 43.08 2.11 6.70
C SER A 704 43.24 2.61 8.14
N MET A 705 42.14 2.74 8.88
CA MET A 705 42.15 3.04 10.33
C MET A 705 42.49 1.81 11.21
N GLY A 706 42.67 0.63 10.63
CA GLY A 706 43.07 -0.61 11.32
C GLY A 706 41.90 -1.47 11.82
N PHE A 707 40.67 -1.20 11.37
CA PHE A 707 39.50 -2.02 11.70
C PHE A 707 39.41 -3.25 10.80
N SER A 708 38.74 -4.31 11.30
CA SER A 708 38.56 -5.55 10.55
C SER A 708 37.73 -5.37 9.27
N VAL A 709 37.96 -6.22 8.27
CA VAL A 709 37.20 -6.22 6.99
C VAL A 709 35.69 -6.38 7.22
N ASP A 710 35.29 -7.26 8.14
CA ASP A 710 33.87 -7.42 8.48
C ASP A 710 33.30 -6.13 9.09
N ARG A 711 34.05 -5.44 9.95
CA ARG A 711 33.60 -4.16 10.51
C ARG A 711 33.50 -3.09 9.43
N ALA A 712 34.53 -2.94 8.61
CA ALA A 712 34.55 -1.98 7.51
C ALA A 712 33.34 -2.15 6.59
N PHE A 713 33.02 -3.39 6.21
CA PHE A 713 31.85 -3.69 5.38
C PHE A 713 30.55 -3.31 6.10
N ARG A 714 30.37 -3.72 7.37
CA ARG A 714 29.14 -3.39 8.12
C ARG A 714 28.97 -1.87 8.31
N VAL A 715 30.06 -1.14 8.57
CA VAL A 715 30.03 0.33 8.69
C VAL A 715 29.63 0.95 7.36
N ALA A 716 30.26 0.54 6.25
CA ALA A 716 29.92 1.01 4.91
C ALA A 716 28.44 0.78 4.57
N VAL A 717 27.90 -0.42 4.84
CA VAL A 717 26.46 -0.71 4.68
C VAL A 717 25.60 0.23 5.54
N LYS A 718 25.93 0.41 6.81
CA LYS A 718 25.13 1.24 7.71
C LYS A 718 25.10 2.70 7.30
N VAL A 719 26.20 3.25 6.77
CA VAL A 719 26.25 4.65 6.34
C VAL A 719 25.78 4.86 4.90
N LYS A 720 25.78 3.83 4.03
CA LYS A 720 25.30 3.94 2.64
C LYS A 720 23.88 3.41 2.40
N ARG A 721 23.29 2.67 3.34
CA ARG A 721 21.91 2.16 3.20
C ARG A 721 20.91 3.31 3.03
N GLY A 722 19.87 3.06 2.25
CA GLY A 722 18.94 4.04 1.73
C GLY A 722 19.31 4.62 0.36
N LEU A 723 20.54 4.43 -0.12
CA LEU A 723 20.93 4.67 -1.51
C LEU A 723 20.83 3.36 -2.32
N GLU A 724 20.36 3.44 -3.57
CA GLU A 724 20.36 2.30 -4.51
C GLU A 724 21.76 2.14 -5.12
N ASP A 725 22.26 3.15 -5.82
CA ASP A 725 23.64 3.19 -6.28
C ASP A 725 24.56 3.67 -5.16
N THR A 726 25.36 2.77 -4.60
CA THR A 726 26.27 3.13 -3.50
C THR A 726 27.61 3.71 -3.98
N ALA A 727 27.83 3.81 -5.30
CA ALA A 727 28.98 4.52 -5.87
C ALA A 727 28.85 6.04 -5.69
N ILE A 728 27.63 6.55 -5.58
CA ILE A 728 27.38 7.99 -5.42
C ILE A 728 27.68 8.49 -4.00
N LYS A 729 27.94 9.80 -3.92
CA LYS A 729 28.12 10.53 -2.66
C LYS A 729 26.80 10.63 -1.91
N GLY A 730 26.83 10.44 -0.59
CA GLY A 730 25.63 10.45 0.22
C GLY A 730 25.73 9.53 1.43
N ALA A 731 24.94 9.82 2.45
CA ALA A 731 25.01 9.12 3.73
C ALA A 731 23.64 9.01 4.44
N PHE A 732 23.44 7.87 5.08
CA PHE A 732 22.51 7.70 6.18
C PHE A 732 23.20 8.07 7.49
N THR A 733 22.79 9.20 8.05
CA THR A 733 23.47 9.90 9.15
C THR A 733 23.02 9.44 10.54
N LYS A 734 22.30 8.33 10.68
CA LYS A 734 21.81 7.90 12.01
C LYS A 734 22.95 7.60 13.00
N ASP A 735 24.00 6.91 12.54
CA ASP A 735 24.93 6.23 13.43
C ASP A 735 25.91 7.17 14.15
N TYR A 736 26.15 8.40 13.67
CA TYR A 736 27.02 9.35 14.41
C TYR A 736 26.41 9.79 15.76
N LEU A 737 25.09 9.61 15.95
CA LEU A 737 24.39 9.93 17.19
C LEU A 737 24.86 9.09 18.38
N TYR A 738 25.44 7.91 18.15
CA TYR A 738 25.98 7.08 19.23
C TYR A 738 27.12 7.79 19.98
N PHE A 739 28.08 8.36 19.26
CA PHE A 739 29.21 9.06 19.87
C PHE A 739 28.82 10.46 20.37
N LYS A 740 27.97 11.17 19.61
CA LYS A 740 27.42 12.46 20.04
C LYS A 740 26.68 12.32 21.38
N GLY A 741 25.78 11.35 21.47
CA GLY A 741 25.05 11.04 22.70
C GLY A 741 25.97 10.62 23.84
N PHE A 742 26.99 9.80 23.57
CA PHE A 742 27.97 9.39 24.58
C PHE A 742 28.69 10.60 25.20
N LYS A 743 29.14 11.54 24.37
CA LYS A 743 29.76 12.79 24.82
C LYS A 743 28.79 13.63 25.64
N ALA A 744 27.53 13.78 25.19
CA ALA A 744 26.52 14.56 25.91
C ALA A 744 26.18 13.95 27.29
N VAL A 745 26.05 12.62 27.39
CA VAL A 745 25.80 11.93 28.67
C VAL A 745 27.00 12.06 29.61
N LYS A 746 28.23 11.95 29.08
CA LYS A 746 29.46 12.16 29.88
C LYS A 746 29.58 13.60 30.38
N GLU A 747 29.25 14.58 29.56
CA GLU A 747 29.23 15.98 29.95
C GLU A 747 28.19 16.25 31.04
N PHE A 748 26.97 15.72 30.88
CA PHE A 748 25.92 15.78 31.90
C PHE A 748 26.35 15.18 33.24
N GLU A 749 26.98 14.00 33.22
CA GLU A 749 27.53 13.35 34.41
C GLU A 749 28.63 14.22 35.06
N SER A 750 29.55 14.78 34.26
CA SER A 750 30.65 15.62 34.75
C SER A 750 30.22 16.97 35.33
N THR A 751 29.05 17.46 34.92
CA THR A 751 28.46 18.73 35.39
C THR A 751 27.52 18.52 36.58
N GLY A 752 27.48 17.30 37.15
CA GLY A 752 26.72 16.98 38.36
C GLY A 752 25.30 16.43 38.10
N GLY A 753 24.97 16.09 36.86
CA GLY A 753 23.70 15.46 36.50
C GLY A 753 23.59 14.01 36.99
N ASP A 754 22.43 13.63 37.51
CA ASP A 754 22.16 12.25 37.93
C ASP A 754 21.75 11.38 36.73
N VAL A 755 22.59 10.43 36.34
CA VAL A 755 22.34 9.50 35.24
C VAL A 755 21.06 8.67 35.47
N LYS A 756 20.63 8.47 36.72
CA LYS A 756 19.38 7.77 37.07
C LYS A 756 18.15 8.51 36.51
N ASP A 757 18.22 9.83 36.34
CA ASP A 757 17.12 10.59 35.75
C ASP A 757 16.86 10.22 34.28
N LEU A 758 17.89 9.75 33.57
CA LEU A 758 17.79 9.32 32.17
C LEU A 758 17.05 7.98 32.00
N TYR A 759 16.74 7.30 33.11
CA TYR A 759 15.97 6.05 33.13
C TYR A 759 14.46 6.23 33.24
N ILE A 760 13.95 7.44 33.49
CA ILE A 760 12.50 7.70 33.65
C ILE A 760 11.70 7.29 32.40
N GLY A 761 12.33 7.36 31.22
CA GLY A 761 11.77 6.93 29.95
C GLY A 761 12.72 7.24 28.81
N LYS A 762 12.22 7.22 27.58
CA LYS A 762 13.00 7.48 26.37
C LYS A 762 12.80 8.92 25.90
N PHE A 763 13.73 9.80 26.25
CA PHE A 763 13.70 11.21 25.84
C PHE A 763 15.10 11.71 25.46
N ASN A 764 15.19 12.88 24.83
CA ASN A 764 16.47 13.53 24.57
C ASN A 764 16.89 14.32 25.83
N LEU A 765 18.16 14.26 26.20
CA LEU A 765 18.73 14.89 27.39
C LEU A 765 18.38 16.37 27.51
N LYS A 766 18.30 17.10 26.39
CA LYS A 766 17.90 18.52 26.38
C LYS A 766 16.46 18.76 26.87
N ASP A 767 15.61 17.74 26.81
CA ASP A 767 14.22 17.79 27.23
C ASP A 767 14.06 17.36 28.71
N LEU A 768 15.16 17.08 29.43
CA LEU A 768 15.11 16.58 30.81
C LEU A 768 14.31 17.49 31.74
N ASP A 769 14.54 18.80 31.68
CA ASP A 769 13.84 19.78 32.53
C ASP A 769 12.35 19.87 32.19
N VAL A 770 12.02 19.81 30.89
CA VAL A 770 10.63 19.77 30.42
C VAL A 770 9.95 18.50 30.90
N VAL A 771 10.62 17.35 30.82
CA VAL A 771 10.13 16.06 31.31
C VAL A 771 9.87 16.13 32.81
N LYS A 772 10.84 16.61 33.62
CA LYS A 772 10.67 16.77 35.07
C LYS A 772 9.52 17.70 35.46
N GLY A 773 9.19 18.68 34.61
CA GLY A 773 8.06 19.59 34.81
C GLY A 773 6.67 18.99 34.53
N ILE A 774 6.56 17.75 34.00
CA ILE A 774 5.28 17.12 33.69
C ILE A 774 4.64 16.55 34.96
N PRO A 775 3.36 16.86 35.25
CA PRO A 775 2.69 16.35 36.44
C PRO A 775 2.49 14.83 36.36
N ASN A 776 2.52 14.17 37.53
CA ASN A 776 2.27 12.73 37.70
C ASN A 776 3.31 11.79 37.06
N LEU A 777 4.54 12.25 36.78
CA LEU A 777 5.62 11.33 36.45
C LEU A 777 6.05 10.52 37.68
N VAL A 778 6.37 9.26 37.44
CA VAL A 778 6.87 8.33 38.47
C VAL A 778 8.38 8.21 38.32
N LYS A 779 9.11 8.11 39.44
CA LYS A 779 10.56 7.85 39.43
C LYS A 779 10.86 6.53 38.71
N ALA A 780 12.05 6.43 38.12
CA ALA A 780 12.52 5.20 37.52
C ALA A 780 12.49 4.05 38.55
N LYS A 781 11.76 2.97 38.24
CA LYS A 781 11.64 1.77 39.07
C LYS A 781 12.75 0.78 38.75
N TYR A 782 13.02 0.59 37.47
CA TYR A 782 14.01 -0.33 36.95
C TYR A 782 15.32 0.42 36.70
N LEU A 783 16.35 0.10 37.47
CA LEU A 783 17.71 0.62 37.29
C LEU A 783 18.68 -0.55 37.23
N PRO A 784 19.79 -0.45 36.48
CA PRO A 784 20.83 -1.46 36.53
C PRO A 784 21.35 -1.60 37.97
N GLU A 785 21.52 -2.82 38.45
CA GLU A 785 21.88 -3.05 39.86
C GLU A 785 23.19 -2.37 40.25
N TRP A 786 24.16 -2.32 39.32
CA TRP A 786 25.45 -1.67 39.52
C TRP A 786 25.37 -0.14 39.59
N MET A 787 24.21 0.49 39.31
CA MET A 787 23.96 1.92 39.51
C MET A 787 23.32 2.25 40.87
N ASN A 788 22.87 1.25 41.64
CA ASN A 788 22.22 1.47 42.93
C ASN A 788 23.21 1.60 44.11
N GLY A 789 24.52 1.56 43.83
CA GLY A 789 25.60 1.77 44.79
C GLY A 789 25.96 3.23 45.00
#